data_AF-A0A9E7E8A5-F1
#
_entry.id   AF-A0A9E7E8A5-F1
#
_cell.length_a   1.000
_cell.length_b   1.000
_cell.length_c   1.000
_cell.angle_alpha   90.00
_cell.angle_beta   90.00
_cell.angle_gamma   90.00
#
_symmetry.space_group_name_H-M   'P 1'
#
loop_
_entity.id
_entity.type
_entity.pdbx_description
1 polymer ?
#
loop_
_entity_poly.entity_id
_entity_poly.type
_entity_poly.pdbx_seq_one_letter_code
_entity_poly.pdbx_strand_id
1 'polypeptide(L)'
;MMARRASSPASPVTITVSSSGGKGGGDGAVRRSIGLTSPVPRHSFSNTPDSPAAAARRSSRGVSSGGGGRYCSMAANDESQELTSEFVRYTVHIPPTPDRQAAAEEALEPESRPQRSYISGTIFTGGLNCVTRGHVIECSADGASVAKSTGMFCKMKGCDGEAFLSGSKPPCECGFMICKDCYLECAGSGGGQCPGCKEPYGTVTDEEDSASETEDRPLPLTSMAEFKAGRRLSIVKSMKGAPNQGGDFDHNRWLFETKGTYGYGNAVWPRDGNGGGGVGFKGFEEPPDFKGRCRRPLTRKKGVSQAILSPYRLLIIIRLVALGLFLTWRIRHPNHDAIWLWAMSVACEVWFAFSWLLDQLPKLCPVNRATDLSVLKERFESPSIRNPKGRSDLPGVDVFVSTADPEKEPPLVTANTILSILAVDYPVEKLACYLSDDGGSLLTFEALAETASFARIWVPFCRKHAIEPRNPEAYFGQKRDFLKNKVRLDFVRERRKVKREYDEFRVRINSLPESIRRRSDAYNAHEELRAKKKREEVKEDVSEPTEFVKATWMSDGSHWPGTWFSAAADHSRGDHAGIIQVMLAPPNSEPVMGTAATQENNLVDTTDVDVRLPMLVYVSREKRPGYDHNKKAGAMNALVRTSAIMSNGPFILNLDCDHYIYNSLALREGMCFMLDRGGDRICYVQFPQRFEGVDPSDRYANHNLVFFDVTMRAMDGLQGPMYVGTGCIFRRTALYGFSPPRATEHHGWFGRRKTKLFLLRKPTMGKKHDREEKDIVLPPIGDDDNEEGDVESALLPKRFGSSATLVASIPVAEYQGRLLQDMAGAGQGRPAGSLAVPREPLDAATVAEAISVISCFYEDKTEWGGRVGWIYGSVTEDVVTGYRMHNRGWRSIYCVTKRDAFRGTAPINLTDRLHQVLRWATGSVEIFFSQNNALFASRRMKFLQRVAYFSVGIYPFTSIFLTVYCVLPAISLFTGQFIVQSLSITFLIFLLAITLTLCLLALLEIKWSGITLHEWWRNEQFWLIGGTSAHPAAVLQGLLKVIAGVDISFTLTSKPATDDGEDALAELYMVKWSFLMVPPITIMMVNTIAIAVGIARTMYSQFPQWSKLAGGVFFSFWVLCHLYPFAKGLMGRRGKVPTIVFVWSGLISIVVSLLWVYISPPAGARRDYMSFQFP
;
A
#
# COMPACT_ATOMS: atom_id res chain seq x y z
N MET A 1 48.79 30.31 11.55
CA MET A 1 50.07 29.57 11.37
C MET A 1 49.75 28.30 10.60
N MET A 2 50.23 27.92 9.41
CA MET A 2 51.11 28.41 8.33
C MET A 2 50.40 27.93 7.03
N ALA A 3 50.04 28.71 6.01
CA ALA A 3 50.81 29.43 4.98
C ALA A 3 51.50 28.57 3.89
N ARG A 4 51.10 28.83 2.62
CA ARG A 4 51.72 28.60 1.27
C ARG A 4 51.04 27.54 0.39
N ARG A 5 50.89 27.70 -0.94
CA ARG A 5 50.82 28.83 -1.90
C ARG A 5 50.46 28.21 -3.26
N ALA A 6 49.81 28.99 -4.13
CA ALA A 6 49.33 28.62 -5.46
C ALA A 6 50.44 28.46 -6.53
N SER A 7 50.13 27.72 -7.60
CA SER A 7 50.67 27.94 -8.96
C SER A 7 49.80 27.30 -10.04
N SER A 8 49.24 28.13 -10.93
CA SER A 8 48.85 27.76 -12.30
C SER A 8 50.09 27.78 -13.22
N PRO A 9 50.02 27.16 -14.40
CA PRO A 9 50.32 27.95 -15.60
C PRO A 9 49.36 27.68 -16.77
N ALA A 10 49.38 28.61 -17.71
CA ALA A 10 48.44 28.83 -18.81
C ALA A 10 48.77 28.05 -20.11
N SER A 11 47.73 27.89 -20.96
CA SER A 11 47.64 27.93 -22.47
C SER A 11 48.91 27.81 -23.33
N PRO A 12 48.91 27.18 -24.56
CA PRO A 12 48.13 27.67 -25.71
C PRO A 12 47.69 26.67 -26.82
N VAL A 13 46.69 27.14 -27.58
CA VAL A 13 46.24 26.95 -28.98
C VAL A 13 46.97 25.97 -29.94
N THR A 14 46.18 25.23 -30.77
CA THR A 14 46.11 25.27 -32.27
C THR A 14 46.27 23.96 -33.11
N ILE A 15 45.39 23.88 -34.15
CA ILE A 15 45.41 23.27 -35.51
C ILE A 15 45.32 21.74 -35.74
N THR A 16 44.32 21.34 -36.55
CA THR A 16 44.39 20.68 -37.88
C THR A 16 43.42 19.51 -38.06
N VAL A 17 42.44 19.66 -38.95
CA VAL A 17 41.96 18.54 -39.79
C VAL A 17 41.71 19.05 -41.21
N SER A 18 42.61 18.65 -42.12
CA SER A 18 42.50 18.58 -43.59
C SER A 18 43.18 17.24 -43.96
N SER A 19 42.82 16.43 -44.97
CA SER A 19 42.01 16.61 -46.17
C SER A 19 41.58 15.24 -46.76
N SER A 20 40.62 15.33 -47.70
CA SER A 20 40.58 14.70 -49.03
C SER A 20 40.14 13.24 -49.27
N GLY A 21 38.99 13.15 -49.98
CA GLY A 21 38.80 12.43 -51.26
C GLY A 21 37.31 12.13 -51.54
N GLY A 22 36.60 12.62 -52.58
CA GLY A 22 36.91 13.54 -53.68
C GLY A 22 35.69 13.77 -54.63
N LYS A 23 35.83 14.80 -55.52
CA LYS A 23 35.10 15.16 -56.77
C LYS A 23 33.59 15.49 -56.69
N GLY A 24 33.04 16.57 -57.27
CA GLY A 24 33.57 17.69 -58.06
C GLY A 24 32.43 18.57 -58.65
N GLY A 25 32.74 19.86 -58.92
CA GLY A 25 31.99 20.83 -59.76
C GLY A 25 30.74 21.47 -59.11
N GLY A 26 30.48 22.78 -59.12
CA GLY A 26 31.10 23.96 -59.73
C GLY A 26 30.02 25.05 -59.86
N ASP A 27 30.36 26.30 -59.50
CA ASP A 27 29.70 27.60 -59.76
C ASP A 27 28.25 27.82 -59.31
N GLY A 28 27.82 28.97 -58.76
CA GLY A 28 28.44 30.27 -58.49
C GLY A 28 27.35 31.22 -57.92
N ALA A 29 27.75 32.07 -56.97
CA ALA A 29 27.41 33.50 -56.78
C ALA A 29 25.93 33.99 -57.02
N VAL A 30 25.24 34.80 -56.21
CA VAL A 30 25.56 36.14 -55.65
C VAL A 30 24.40 36.61 -54.71
N ARG A 31 24.79 37.11 -53.53
CA ARG A 31 24.33 38.27 -52.71
C ARG A 31 22.88 38.84 -52.70
N ARG A 32 22.45 39.11 -51.45
CA ARG A 32 21.94 40.39 -50.81
C ARG A 32 20.63 41.01 -51.35
N SER A 33 19.73 41.67 -50.60
CA SER A 33 19.54 42.01 -49.17
C SER A 33 18.30 42.96 -49.05
N ILE A 34 17.62 43.00 -47.89
CA ILE A 34 16.74 44.08 -47.35
C ILE A 34 15.33 44.21 -48.01
N GLY A 35 14.20 44.44 -47.33
CA GLY A 35 13.88 44.71 -45.92
C GLY A 35 12.36 44.87 -45.65
N LEU A 36 12.03 44.91 -44.35
CA LEU A 36 10.96 45.61 -43.60
C LEU A 36 9.52 45.84 -44.12
N THR A 37 8.59 45.60 -43.17
CA THR A 37 7.26 46.21 -42.89
C THR A 37 5.96 45.47 -43.27
N SER A 38 5.04 45.43 -42.29
CA SER A 38 3.65 44.92 -42.24
C SER A 38 2.66 45.86 -42.98
N PRO A 39 1.40 45.50 -43.36
CA PRO A 39 0.25 45.39 -42.43
C PRO A 39 -0.88 44.37 -42.81
N VAL A 40 -1.86 44.26 -41.90
CA VAL A 40 -3.11 43.43 -41.81
C VAL A 40 -4.28 44.05 -42.65
N PRO A 41 -5.58 43.60 -42.71
CA PRO A 41 -6.33 42.30 -42.83
C PRO A 41 -7.36 42.26 -44.03
N ARG A 42 -8.11 41.14 -44.23
CA ARG A 42 -9.61 41.11 -44.36
C ARG A 42 -10.26 39.71 -44.60
N HIS A 43 -11.53 39.61 -44.17
CA HIS A 43 -12.53 38.53 -44.21
C HIS A 43 -13.07 38.11 -45.60
N SER A 44 -13.72 36.92 -45.70
CA SER A 44 -15.01 36.75 -46.42
C SER A 44 -15.70 35.36 -46.28
N PHE A 45 -17.02 35.39 -46.47
CA PHE A 45 -18.08 34.38 -46.31
C PHE A 45 -18.34 33.48 -47.56
N SER A 46 -19.37 32.62 -47.42
CA SER A 46 -19.85 31.38 -48.07
C SER A 46 -20.50 31.38 -49.48
N ASN A 47 -20.69 30.12 -49.96
CA ASN A 47 -21.78 29.51 -50.79
C ASN A 47 -21.70 29.46 -52.33
N THR A 48 -21.78 28.24 -52.91
CA THR A 48 -22.79 27.76 -53.91
C THR A 48 -22.58 26.26 -54.31
N PRO A 49 -23.59 25.55 -54.89
CA PRO A 49 -23.69 24.08 -54.99
C PRO A 49 -23.71 23.47 -56.42
N ASP A 50 -23.90 22.14 -56.49
CA ASP A 50 -24.45 21.28 -57.56
C ASP A 50 -23.55 20.26 -58.33
N SER A 51 -24.09 19.04 -58.42
CA SER A 51 -23.62 17.78 -59.08
C SER A 51 -23.94 17.79 -60.60
N PRO A 52 -23.84 16.70 -61.44
CA PRO A 52 -23.45 15.29 -61.22
C PRO A 52 -22.57 14.64 -62.34
N ALA A 53 -22.19 13.36 -62.19
CA ALA A 53 -22.35 12.26 -63.19
C ALA A 53 -21.24 11.17 -63.22
N ALA A 54 -21.73 9.92 -63.16
CA ALA A 54 -21.35 8.72 -63.92
C ALA A 54 -19.91 8.18 -63.95
N ALA A 55 -19.76 6.97 -63.42
CA ALA A 55 -18.67 6.04 -63.70
C ALA A 55 -19.12 4.97 -64.72
N ALA A 56 -18.21 4.58 -65.63
CA ALA A 56 -18.29 3.29 -66.34
C ALA A 56 -16.92 2.76 -66.79
N ARG A 57 -16.58 1.58 -66.22
CA ARG A 57 -16.00 0.37 -66.86
C ARG A 57 -14.62 0.45 -67.54
N ARG A 58 -13.70 -0.43 -67.08
CA ARG A 58 -13.40 -1.71 -67.76
C ARG A 58 -12.50 -2.67 -66.95
N SER A 59 -12.82 -3.95 -67.15
CA SER A 59 -12.27 -5.23 -66.70
C SER A 59 -10.82 -5.48 -67.19
N SER A 60 -10.03 -6.48 -66.75
CA SER A 60 -10.34 -7.93 -66.65
C SER A 60 -9.11 -8.79 -66.23
N ARG A 61 -9.43 -9.95 -65.58
CA ARG A 61 -8.77 -11.30 -65.56
C ARG A 61 -7.49 -11.51 -64.70
N GLY A 62 -7.33 -12.57 -63.88
CA GLY A 62 -8.21 -13.68 -63.47
C GLY A 62 -7.44 -14.99 -63.12
N VAL A 63 -8.07 -15.87 -62.29
CA VAL A 63 -7.92 -17.36 -62.18
C VAL A 63 -6.83 -17.89 -61.17
N SER A 64 -6.99 -18.89 -60.28
CA SER A 64 -8.00 -19.97 -59.99
C SER A 64 -7.88 -20.57 -58.56
N SER A 65 -8.93 -21.36 -58.21
CA SER A 65 -8.98 -22.59 -57.37
C SER A 65 -9.12 -22.39 -55.86
N GLY A 66 -10.08 -22.93 -55.10
CA GLY A 66 -11.01 -24.08 -55.19
C GLY A 66 -11.13 -24.60 -53.73
N GLY A 67 -12.20 -25.14 -53.15
CA GLY A 67 -13.56 -25.54 -53.49
C GLY A 67 -14.17 -26.20 -52.24
N GLY A 68 -15.47 -26.50 -52.27
CA GLY A 68 -16.10 -27.58 -51.48
C GLY A 68 -16.71 -27.19 -50.13
N GLY A 69 -18.05 -27.03 -50.10
CA GLY A 69 -18.83 -26.79 -48.89
C GLY A 69 -19.37 -28.04 -48.18
N ARG A 70 -20.26 -27.82 -47.20
CA ARG A 70 -21.56 -28.51 -47.07
C ARG A 70 -22.38 -27.96 -45.90
N TYR A 71 -23.68 -27.96 -46.17
CA TYR A 71 -24.86 -27.59 -45.40
C TYR A 71 -25.08 -28.44 -44.14
N CYS A 72 -25.73 -27.88 -43.12
CA CYS A 72 -27.16 -28.13 -42.86
C CYS A 72 -27.74 -27.23 -41.77
N SER A 73 -28.90 -26.67 -42.07
CA SER A 73 -29.73 -25.79 -41.27
C SER A 73 -30.58 -26.54 -40.25
N MET A 74 -31.01 -25.85 -39.19
CA MET A 74 -32.40 -25.95 -38.75
C MET A 74 -32.93 -24.53 -38.52
N ALA A 75 -33.99 -24.22 -39.26
CA ALA A 75 -34.76 -23.00 -39.17
C ALA A 75 -35.99 -23.24 -38.28
N ALA A 76 -36.37 -22.21 -37.52
CA ALA A 76 -37.75 -21.95 -37.16
C ALA A 76 -37.92 -20.43 -37.02
N ASN A 77 -38.86 -19.90 -37.80
CA ASN A 77 -39.42 -18.55 -37.76
C ASN A 77 -40.04 -18.29 -36.36
N ASP A 78 -40.31 -17.08 -35.86
CA ASP A 78 -40.76 -15.84 -36.50
C ASP A 78 -40.73 -14.71 -35.44
N GLU A 79 -40.99 -13.48 -35.90
CA GLU A 79 -41.34 -12.24 -35.13
C GLU A 79 -40.23 -11.24 -34.71
N SER A 80 -39.92 -10.36 -35.67
CA SER A 80 -39.97 -8.88 -35.59
C SER A 80 -39.49 -8.15 -34.33
N GLN A 81 -38.36 -7.43 -34.46
CA GLN A 81 -38.28 -5.98 -34.16
C GLN A 81 -37.01 -5.36 -34.79
N GLU A 82 -37.22 -4.28 -35.53
CA GLU A 82 -36.22 -3.48 -36.25
C GLU A 82 -35.20 -2.86 -35.29
N LEU A 83 -33.91 -2.89 -35.68
CA LEU A 83 -32.86 -2.09 -35.07
C LEU A 83 -32.08 -1.42 -36.20
N THR A 84 -32.45 -0.18 -36.49
CA THR A 84 -31.71 0.75 -37.33
C THR A 84 -30.36 1.04 -36.65
N SER A 85 -29.26 0.68 -37.33
CA SER A 85 -27.91 1.08 -36.94
C SER A 85 -27.57 2.39 -37.63
N GLU A 86 -27.83 3.50 -36.93
CA GLU A 86 -27.42 4.83 -37.38
C GLU A 86 -25.93 5.01 -37.05
N PHE A 87 -25.09 5.07 -38.10
CA PHE A 87 -23.67 5.40 -37.97
C PHE A 87 -23.51 6.89 -37.65
N VAL A 88 -23.27 7.23 -36.39
CA VAL A 88 -22.88 8.59 -35.99
C VAL A 88 -21.37 8.77 -36.20
N ARG A 89 -21.00 9.62 -37.18
CA ARG A 89 -19.64 10.16 -37.31
C ARG A 89 -19.38 11.12 -36.14
N TYR A 90 -18.30 10.89 -35.41
CA TYR A 90 -17.79 11.81 -34.39
C TYR A 90 -16.68 12.68 -34.98
N THR A 91 -16.81 13.99 -34.81
CA THR A 91 -15.72 14.98 -34.98
C THR A 91 -15.41 15.53 -33.60
N VAL A 92 -14.14 15.54 -33.23
CA VAL A 92 -13.65 16.12 -31.96
C VAL A 92 -13.58 17.63 -32.16
N HIS A 93 -14.45 18.39 -31.51
CA HIS A 93 -14.24 19.82 -31.37
C HIS A 93 -13.34 20.06 -30.16
N ILE A 94 -12.10 20.47 -30.43
CA ILE A 94 -11.22 21.04 -29.41
C ILE A 94 -11.73 22.46 -29.15
N PRO A 95 -12.18 22.82 -27.93
CA PRO A 95 -12.58 24.20 -27.64
C PRO A 95 -11.32 25.09 -27.60
N PRO A 96 -11.35 26.31 -28.18
CA PRO A 96 -10.33 27.29 -27.92
C PRO A 96 -10.40 27.72 -26.44
N THR A 97 -9.24 27.98 -25.86
CA THR A 97 -9.07 28.55 -24.51
C THR A 97 -9.94 29.81 -24.33
N PRO A 98 -10.66 29.97 -23.21
CA PRO A 98 -11.57 31.09 -23.04
C PRO A 98 -10.81 32.39 -22.76
N ASP A 99 -10.96 33.35 -23.66
CA ASP A 99 -10.69 34.76 -23.38
C ASP A 99 -11.79 35.33 -22.47
N ARG A 100 -11.38 36.16 -21.51
CA ARG A 100 -12.25 36.87 -20.56
C ARG A 100 -13.32 37.69 -21.30
N GLN A 101 -14.59 37.34 -21.12
CA GLN A 101 -15.71 38.28 -21.27
C GLN A 101 -16.44 38.41 -19.93
N ALA A 102 -16.46 39.64 -19.42
CA ALA A 102 -17.25 40.03 -18.26
C ALA A 102 -18.74 39.98 -18.65
N ALA A 103 -19.48 39.05 -18.06
CA ALA A 103 -20.93 39.01 -18.12
C ALA A 103 -21.49 39.81 -16.93
N ALA A 104 -22.42 40.72 -17.23
CA ALA A 104 -23.12 41.56 -16.26
C ALA A 104 -23.93 40.70 -15.28
N GLU A 105 -23.83 41.03 -13.99
CA GLU A 105 -24.55 40.39 -12.89
C GLU A 105 -25.97 40.96 -12.75
N GLU A 106 -26.99 40.10 -12.87
CA GLU A 106 -28.28 40.30 -12.20
C GLU A 106 -28.22 39.59 -10.83
N ALA A 107 -28.55 40.35 -9.79
CA ALA A 107 -28.44 39.93 -8.39
C ALA A 107 -29.52 38.91 -7.99
N LEU A 108 -29.09 37.74 -7.52
CA LEU A 108 -29.90 36.75 -6.79
C LEU A 108 -29.21 36.43 -5.45
N GLU A 109 -29.99 36.41 -4.38
CA GLU A 109 -29.57 36.34 -2.97
C GLU A 109 -28.76 35.07 -2.58
N PRO A 110 -27.93 35.13 -1.51
CA PRO A 110 -27.01 34.04 -1.20
C PRO A 110 -27.64 32.95 -0.32
N GLU A 111 -27.87 31.77 -0.91
CA GLU A 111 -28.01 30.53 -0.13
C GLU A 111 -26.64 30.08 0.42
N SER A 112 -26.67 29.60 1.67
CA SER A 112 -25.52 29.21 2.50
C SER A 112 -24.61 28.16 1.85
N ARG A 113 -23.45 28.58 1.33
CA ARG A 113 -22.32 27.67 1.01
C ARG A 113 -21.61 27.24 2.30
N PRO A 114 -21.22 25.96 2.45
CA PRO A 114 -20.43 25.52 3.60
C PRO A 114 -19.06 26.22 3.58
N GLN A 115 -18.70 26.86 4.71
CA GLN A 115 -17.42 27.55 4.90
C GLN A 115 -16.24 26.64 4.50
N ARG A 116 -15.51 26.99 3.43
CA ARG A 116 -14.21 26.39 3.15
C ARG A 116 -13.29 26.70 4.33
N SER A 117 -12.78 25.68 5.00
CA SER A 117 -11.76 25.89 6.04
C SER A 117 -10.52 26.54 5.40
N TYR A 118 -10.09 27.69 5.94
CA TYR A 118 -8.92 28.46 5.53
C TYR A 118 -7.65 27.61 5.28
N ILE A 119 -7.52 26.51 6.03
CA ILE A 119 -6.39 25.55 5.98
C ILE A 119 -6.32 24.75 4.66
N SER A 120 -7.46 24.51 4.00
CA SER A 120 -7.49 23.74 2.76
C SER A 120 -6.93 24.48 1.55
N GLY A 121 -6.94 25.82 1.61
CA GLY A 121 -6.40 26.70 0.58
C GLY A 121 -5.01 27.22 0.89
N THR A 122 -4.32 26.68 1.90
CA THR A 122 -2.97 27.14 2.30
C THR A 122 -1.94 26.04 2.10
N ILE A 123 -0.87 26.36 1.36
CA ILE A 123 0.34 25.55 1.26
C ILE A 123 1.25 25.98 2.39
N PHE A 124 1.60 25.06 3.27
CA PHE A 124 2.55 25.36 4.32
C PHE A 124 3.94 24.87 3.92
N THR A 125 4.92 25.78 3.98
CA THR A 125 6.34 25.51 3.70
C THR A 125 7.19 25.77 4.95
N GLY A 126 8.29 25.05 5.10
CA GLY A 126 9.24 25.26 6.20
C GLY A 126 10.45 24.35 6.12
N GLY A 127 11.45 24.59 6.96
CA GLY A 127 12.65 23.76 7.00
C GLY A 127 13.86 24.40 7.69
N LEU A 128 15.02 23.79 7.54
CA LEU A 128 16.31 24.29 8.02
C LEU A 128 16.57 25.70 7.49
N ASN A 129 16.77 26.65 8.41
CA ASN A 129 16.97 28.09 8.14
C ASN A 129 15.79 28.82 7.46
N CYS A 130 14.61 28.21 7.38
CA CYS A 130 13.40 28.81 6.80
C CYS A 130 12.28 28.87 7.84
N VAL A 131 11.76 30.06 8.13
CA VAL A 131 10.56 30.24 8.97
C VAL A 131 9.38 29.55 8.29
N THR A 132 8.54 28.85 9.07
CA THR A 132 7.31 28.24 8.56
C THR A 132 6.38 29.31 7.99
N ARG A 133 5.97 29.17 6.73
CA ARG A 133 5.11 30.12 6.02
C ARG A 133 3.89 29.40 5.45
N GLY A 134 2.71 29.98 5.65
CA GLY A 134 1.50 29.58 4.96
C GLY A 134 1.29 30.47 3.73
N HIS A 135 1.40 29.89 2.54
CA HIS A 135 1.05 30.54 1.28
C HIS A 135 -0.43 30.27 0.99
N VAL A 136 -1.26 31.31 1.06
CA VAL A 136 -2.67 31.21 0.68
C VAL A 136 -2.74 31.14 -0.84
N ILE A 137 -3.33 30.07 -1.38
CA ILE A 137 -3.65 29.96 -2.80
C ILE A 137 -4.82 30.92 -3.05
N GLU A 138 -4.55 32.11 -3.59
CA GLU A 138 -5.59 33.03 -4.02
C GLU A 138 -6.32 32.45 -5.25
N CYS A 139 -7.49 31.84 -5.04
CA CYS A 139 -8.44 31.68 -6.13
C CYS A 139 -9.12 33.03 -6.36
N SER A 140 -8.76 33.69 -7.47
CA SER A 140 -9.43 34.87 -8.03
C SER A 140 -9.71 36.00 -7.02
N ALA A 141 -8.77 36.93 -6.92
CA ALA A 141 -9.04 38.26 -6.42
C ALA A 141 -10.08 38.95 -7.32
N ASP A 142 -11.28 39.13 -6.78
CA ASP A 142 -12.04 40.37 -6.87
C ASP A 142 -12.93 40.47 -5.61
N GLY A 143 -12.76 41.55 -4.85
CA GLY A 143 -13.72 41.97 -3.81
C GLY A 143 -13.40 41.62 -2.34
N ALA A 144 -12.20 41.88 -1.83
CA ALA A 144 -11.98 42.05 -0.39
C ALA A 144 -11.78 43.54 -0.05
N SER A 145 -12.79 44.37 -0.33
CA SER A 145 -12.95 45.62 0.41
C SER A 145 -13.44 45.24 1.81
N VAL A 146 -12.65 45.60 2.81
CA VAL A 146 -13.01 45.61 4.24
C VAL A 146 -14.46 46.07 4.39
N ALA A 147 -15.35 45.14 4.73
CA ALA A 147 -16.74 45.45 5.04
C ALA A 147 -16.78 46.30 6.31
N LYS A 148 -16.85 47.62 6.14
CA LYS A 148 -17.41 48.51 7.16
C LYS A 148 -18.81 48.00 7.47
N SER A 149 -19.06 47.69 8.74
CA SER A 149 -20.38 47.37 9.29
C SER A 149 -21.41 48.42 8.85
N THR A 150 -22.29 48.06 7.92
CA THR A 150 -23.47 48.85 7.57
C THR A 150 -24.60 48.55 8.56
N GLY A 151 -25.23 49.63 9.03
CA GLY A 151 -26.05 49.71 10.24
C GLY A 151 -27.33 48.85 10.25
N MET A 152 -27.67 48.38 11.44
CA MET A 152 -28.94 47.74 11.73
C MET A 152 -29.97 48.82 12.09
N PHE A 153 -31.07 48.93 11.34
CA PHE A 153 -32.10 49.95 11.55
C PHE A 153 -33.29 49.43 12.38
N CYS A 154 -33.99 50.36 13.03
CA CYS A 154 -35.21 50.12 13.79
C CYS A 154 -36.32 49.58 12.88
N LYS A 155 -37.03 48.53 13.33
CA LYS A 155 -38.17 47.95 12.59
C LYS A 155 -39.52 48.54 13.00
N MET A 156 -39.53 49.63 13.76
CA MET A 156 -40.76 50.34 14.13
C MET A 156 -41.31 51.09 12.91
N LYS A 157 -42.62 50.98 12.64
CA LYS A 157 -43.23 51.65 11.47
C LYS A 157 -43.04 53.17 11.58
N GLY A 158 -42.29 53.75 10.66
CA GLY A 158 -42.01 55.19 10.60
C GLY A 158 -40.74 55.66 11.34
N CYS A 159 -39.85 54.75 11.75
CA CYS A 159 -38.57 55.11 12.39
C CYS A 159 -37.38 54.52 11.63
N ASP A 160 -36.49 55.40 11.15
CA ASP A 160 -35.24 55.02 10.46
C ASP A 160 -34.01 55.07 11.39
N GLY A 161 -34.22 55.13 12.71
CA GLY A 161 -33.14 55.21 13.69
C GLY A 161 -32.33 53.91 13.80
N GLU A 162 -31.06 54.00 14.21
CA GLU A 162 -30.22 52.82 14.45
C GLU A 162 -30.73 51.98 15.62
N ALA A 163 -30.77 50.67 15.45
CA ALA A 163 -31.23 49.74 16.47
C ALA A 163 -30.19 49.63 17.59
N PHE A 164 -30.61 49.78 18.85
CA PHE A 164 -29.68 49.64 19.98
C PHE A 164 -29.58 48.17 20.39
N LEU A 165 -28.35 47.72 20.61
CA LEU A 165 -28.02 46.38 21.10
C LEU A 165 -27.41 46.53 22.49
N SER A 166 -28.02 45.91 23.51
CA SER A 166 -27.39 45.79 24.82
C SER A 166 -26.47 44.57 24.78
N GLY A 167 -25.15 44.78 24.89
CA GLY A 167 -24.18 43.68 24.92
C GLY A 167 -24.29 42.71 23.74
N SER A 168 -24.41 43.21 22.51
CA SER A 168 -24.55 42.45 21.25
C SER A 168 -25.85 41.63 21.05
N LYS A 169 -26.88 41.84 21.88
CA LYS A 169 -28.22 41.26 21.68
C LYS A 169 -29.32 42.33 21.71
N PRO A 170 -30.42 42.16 20.94
CA PRO A 170 -31.56 43.05 21.03
C PRO A 170 -32.25 42.90 22.39
N PRO A 171 -33.05 43.91 22.83
CA PRO A 171 -33.62 43.98 24.17
C PRO A 171 -34.67 42.90 24.47
N CYS A 172 -35.12 42.17 23.46
CA CYS A 172 -36.10 41.09 23.57
C CYS A 172 -35.55 39.82 22.89
N GLU A 173 -35.77 38.67 23.51
CA GLU A 173 -35.26 37.37 23.02
C GLU A 173 -35.81 36.97 21.65
N CYS A 174 -36.93 37.56 21.24
CA CYS A 174 -37.53 37.36 19.91
C CYS A 174 -36.73 37.98 18.75
N GLY A 175 -35.66 38.74 19.02
CA GLY A 175 -34.80 39.30 17.99
C GLY A 175 -35.33 40.58 17.33
N PHE A 176 -36.31 41.26 17.94
CA PHE A 176 -36.90 42.48 17.37
C PHE A 176 -35.94 43.68 17.50
N MET A 177 -35.57 44.26 16.35
CA MET A 177 -34.64 45.39 16.27
C MET A 177 -35.39 46.71 16.48
N ILE A 178 -35.07 47.42 17.56
CA ILE A 178 -35.71 48.69 17.95
C ILE A 178 -34.61 49.70 18.32
N CYS A 179 -34.79 50.99 18.00
CA CYS A 179 -33.87 52.05 18.41
C CYS A 179 -34.10 52.47 19.87
N LYS A 180 -33.13 53.18 20.46
CA LYS A 180 -33.15 53.56 21.88
C LYS A 180 -34.38 54.41 22.22
N ASP A 181 -34.74 55.33 21.34
CA ASP A 181 -35.87 56.25 21.56
C ASP A 181 -37.22 55.52 21.49
N CYS A 182 -37.43 54.66 20.48
CA CYS A 182 -38.66 53.85 20.39
C CYS A 182 -38.78 52.85 21.54
N TYR A 183 -37.68 52.33 22.08
CA TYR A 183 -37.72 51.46 23.24
C TYR A 183 -38.08 52.20 24.53
N LEU A 184 -37.54 53.39 24.75
CA LEU A 184 -37.90 54.22 25.91
C LEU A 184 -39.37 54.66 25.84
N GLU A 185 -39.88 54.94 24.65
CA GLU A 185 -41.30 55.27 24.42
C GLU A 185 -42.22 54.05 24.68
N CYS A 186 -41.84 52.86 24.20
CA CYS A 186 -42.55 51.62 24.52
C CYS A 186 -42.48 51.26 26.02
N ALA A 187 -41.33 51.46 26.67
CA ALA A 187 -41.13 51.15 28.08
C ALA A 187 -41.82 52.15 29.03
N GLY A 188 -41.89 53.44 28.65
CA GLY A 188 -42.53 54.50 29.45
C GLY A 188 -44.06 54.49 29.38
N SER A 189 -44.64 53.88 28.35
CA SER A 189 -46.09 53.84 28.12
C SER A 189 -46.76 52.69 28.89
N GLY A 190 -46.67 52.68 30.22
CA GLY A 190 -47.59 51.95 31.12
C GLY A 190 -47.79 50.44 30.91
N GLY A 191 -46.88 49.76 30.22
CA GLY A 191 -46.97 48.34 29.89
C GLY A 191 -45.97 47.98 28.80
N GLY A 192 -44.69 48.05 29.13
CA GLY A 192 -43.57 47.93 28.18
C GLY A 192 -43.49 46.60 27.46
N GLN A 193 -44.33 46.39 26.45
CA GLN A 193 -44.39 45.18 25.62
C GLN A 193 -43.61 45.37 24.32
N CYS A 194 -42.92 44.32 23.89
CA CYS A 194 -42.21 44.30 22.63
C CYS A 194 -43.19 44.31 21.44
N PRO A 195 -43.06 45.22 20.45
CA PRO A 195 -43.95 45.26 19.28
C PRO A 195 -43.96 43.97 18.44
N GLY A 196 -42.86 43.20 18.48
CA GLY A 196 -42.72 41.91 17.80
C GLY A 196 -43.51 40.78 18.47
N CYS A 197 -43.11 40.37 19.69
CA CYS A 197 -43.70 39.21 20.38
C CYS A 197 -44.78 39.56 21.42
N LYS A 198 -44.99 40.85 21.73
CA LYS A 198 -45.93 41.37 22.74
C LYS A 198 -45.64 40.96 24.19
N GLU A 199 -44.47 40.41 24.46
CA GLU A 199 -43.99 40.12 25.82
C GLU A 199 -43.41 41.38 26.47
N PRO A 200 -43.54 41.55 27.80
CA PRO A 200 -42.97 42.68 28.49
C PRO A 200 -41.44 42.65 28.46
N TYR A 201 -40.80 43.79 28.19
CA TYR A 201 -39.35 43.96 28.30
C TYR A 201 -38.93 43.75 29.76
N GLY A 202 -37.95 42.88 30.00
CA GLY A 202 -37.44 42.61 31.34
C GLY A 202 -36.84 43.87 31.97
N THR A 203 -37.31 44.21 33.16
CA THR A 203 -36.75 45.29 33.98
C THR A 203 -35.37 44.87 34.47
N VAL A 204 -34.31 45.52 33.97
CA VAL A 204 -32.96 45.37 34.49
C VAL A 204 -32.77 46.43 35.57
N THR A 205 -32.75 46.02 36.84
CA THR A 205 -32.24 46.81 37.96
C THR A 205 -30.84 46.31 38.30
N ASP A 206 -29.87 47.23 38.25
CA ASP A 206 -28.49 47.04 38.73
C ASP A 206 -28.48 46.88 40.25
N GLU A 207 -27.89 45.81 40.81
CA GLU A 207 -27.16 45.78 42.10
C GLU A 207 -26.22 44.55 42.18
N GLU A 208 -25.10 44.72 42.88
CA GLU A 208 -23.92 43.85 43.01
C GLU A 208 -24.03 42.77 44.13
N ASP A 209 -23.09 41.81 44.07
CA ASP A 209 -22.48 41.01 45.16
C ASP A 209 -23.15 39.78 45.86
N SER A 210 -22.47 38.64 45.64
CA SER A 210 -22.00 37.64 46.63
C SER A 210 -22.89 36.51 47.21
N ALA A 211 -22.30 35.30 47.14
CA ALA A 211 -22.33 34.15 48.06
C ALA A 211 -23.54 33.17 48.16
N SER A 212 -23.22 31.92 47.77
CA SER A 212 -23.50 30.62 48.42
C SER A 212 -24.92 29.99 48.49
N GLU A 213 -24.91 28.74 48.00
CA GLU A 213 -25.47 27.50 48.59
C GLU A 213 -26.93 27.04 48.37
N THR A 214 -27.00 25.74 48.03
CA THR A 214 -28.03 24.70 48.27
C THR A 214 -29.18 24.42 47.28
N GLU A 215 -29.14 23.16 46.82
CA GLU A 215 -30.20 22.14 46.73
C GLU A 215 -31.30 22.13 45.63
N ASP A 216 -31.19 21.05 44.83
CA ASP A 216 -32.20 20.04 44.46
C ASP A 216 -33.54 20.39 43.78
N ARG A 217 -33.64 19.83 42.55
CA ARG A 217 -34.74 18.95 42.02
C ARG A 217 -35.90 19.56 41.20
N PRO A 218 -36.57 18.70 40.38
CA PRO A 218 -36.90 18.96 38.97
C PRO A 218 -38.38 19.24 38.68
N LEU A 219 -38.68 19.72 37.47
CA LEU A 219 -40.03 19.94 36.93
C LEU A 219 -40.08 19.47 35.44
N PRO A 220 -41.26 19.21 34.83
CA PRO A 220 -41.90 17.88 34.82
C PRO A 220 -42.16 17.34 33.39
N LEU A 221 -42.53 16.06 33.31
CA LEU A 221 -43.12 15.43 32.13
C LEU A 221 -44.55 15.94 31.89
N THR A 222 -44.89 16.23 30.62
CA THR A 222 -46.26 16.46 30.17
C THR A 222 -46.79 15.26 29.36
N SER A 223 -48.06 14.97 29.61
CA SER A 223 -48.80 13.74 29.33
C SER A 223 -49.26 13.55 27.88
N MET A 224 -49.47 12.29 27.53
CA MET A 224 -50.20 11.84 26.33
C MET A 224 -51.68 12.22 26.34
N ALA A 225 -52.24 12.45 25.15
CA ALA A 225 -53.66 12.43 24.86
C ALA A 225 -53.99 11.34 23.83
N GLU A 226 -54.79 10.37 24.30
CA GLU A 226 -55.90 9.66 23.65
C GLU A 226 -55.82 9.23 22.17
N PHE A 227 -55.84 7.92 21.92
CA PHE A 227 -56.60 7.34 20.81
C PHE A 227 -57.36 6.07 21.22
N LYS A 228 -58.61 6.01 20.78
CA LYS A 228 -59.71 5.17 21.27
C LYS A 228 -59.74 3.79 20.59
N ALA A 229 -60.30 2.82 21.33
CA ALA A 229 -60.36 1.40 21.01
C ALA A 229 -61.32 0.98 19.88
N GLY A 230 -61.02 -0.17 19.25
CA GLY A 230 -61.94 -0.95 18.43
C GLY A 230 -61.51 -2.42 18.30
N ARG A 231 -62.20 -3.31 19.01
CA ARG A 231 -62.05 -4.79 18.99
C ARG A 231 -62.42 -5.40 17.64
N ARG A 232 -61.75 -6.49 17.23
CA ARG A 232 -62.39 -7.80 16.90
C ARG A 232 -61.35 -8.90 16.64
N LEU A 233 -61.60 -10.06 17.24
CA LEU A 233 -60.95 -11.36 17.05
C LEU A 233 -61.41 -12.01 15.73
N SER A 234 -60.56 -12.82 15.08
CA SER A 234 -60.83 -14.27 14.89
C SER A 234 -59.90 -14.98 13.89
N ILE A 235 -59.50 -16.19 14.32
CA ILE A 235 -59.40 -17.46 13.58
C ILE A 235 -58.28 -17.70 12.55
N VAL A 236 -57.57 -18.78 12.87
CA VAL A 236 -56.57 -19.56 12.12
C VAL A 236 -57.19 -20.23 10.89
N LYS A 237 -56.43 -20.30 9.77
CA LYS A 237 -56.46 -21.50 8.91
C LYS A 237 -55.13 -21.76 8.21
N SER A 238 -54.69 -23.00 8.37
CA SER A 238 -53.54 -23.66 7.74
C SER A 238 -53.91 -24.14 6.33
N MET A 239 -52.98 -24.07 5.38
CA MET A 239 -52.92 -25.02 4.26
C MET A 239 -51.49 -25.15 3.68
N LYS A 240 -51.06 -26.41 3.53
CA LYS A 240 -49.83 -26.92 2.92
C LYS A 240 -49.93 -26.96 1.39
N GLY A 241 -48.79 -26.89 0.69
CA GLY A 241 -48.61 -27.47 -0.66
C GLY A 241 -47.50 -26.83 -1.51
N ALA A 242 -46.38 -27.53 -1.67
CA ALA A 242 -45.16 -27.23 -2.48
C ALA A 242 -45.39 -27.54 -4.01
N PRO A 243 -44.40 -27.48 -4.97
CA PRO A 243 -42.93 -27.39 -4.83
C PRO A 243 -42.07 -26.59 -5.87
N ASN A 244 -40.77 -26.45 -5.54
CA ASN A 244 -39.54 -26.29 -6.35
C ASN A 244 -39.19 -24.91 -6.99
N GLN A 245 -37.94 -24.41 -7.01
CA GLN A 245 -36.62 -24.88 -6.51
C GLN A 245 -35.58 -23.72 -6.55
N GLY A 246 -34.62 -23.65 -5.62
CA GLY A 246 -33.34 -22.95 -5.84
C GLY A 246 -32.64 -22.32 -4.64
N GLY A 247 -31.95 -23.11 -3.80
CA GLY A 247 -30.90 -22.60 -2.90
C GLY A 247 -30.86 -23.22 -1.50
N ASP A 248 -30.66 -24.53 -1.37
CA ASP A 248 -30.51 -25.14 -0.04
C ASP A 248 -29.05 -25.28 0.41
N PHE A 249 -28.83 -24.70 1.60
CA PHE A 249 -27.70 -24.87 2.49
C PHE A 249 -27.83 -26.26 3.15
N ASP A 250 -26.78 -27.08 3.10
CA ASP A 250 -26.83 -28.46 3.56
C ASP A 250 -26.86 -28.55 5.10
N HIS A 251 -28.08 -28.49 5.65
CA HIS A 251 -28.36 -28.54 7.09
C HIS A 251 -27.91 -29.84 7.76
N ASN A 252 -27.73 -30.92 7.00
CA ASN A 252 -27.36 -32.22 7.56
C ASN A 252 -25.91 -32.25 8.06
N ARG A 253 -25.01 -31.42 7.51
CA ARG A 253 -23.62 -31.37 7.96
C ARG A 253 -23.43 -30.58 9.26
N TRP A 254 -24.36 -29.67 9.58
CA TRP A 254 -24.34 -28.87 10.80
C TRP A 254 -24.76 -29.68 12.04
N LEU A 255 -25.53 -30.76 11.85
CA LEU A 255 -26.09 -31.58 12.92
C LEU A 255 -25.14 -32.66 13.48
N PHE A 256 -24.02 -32.97 12.82
CA PHE A 256 -23.15 -34.10 13.22
C PHE A 256 -21.76 -33.75 13.79
N GLU A 257 -21.37 -32.47 13.92
CA GLU A 257 -20.01 -32.11 14.37
C GLU A 257 -19.88 -31.62 15.83
N THR A 258 -20.95 -31.66 16.62
CA THR A 258 -20.87 -31.47 18.08
C THR A 258 -21.00 -32.79 18.81
N LYS A 259 -19.87 -33.39 19.21
CA LYS A 259 -19.86 -34.40 20.27
C LYS A 259 -20.23 -33.72 21.60
N GLY A 260 -21.45 -33.97 22.08
CA GLY A 260 -21.89 -33.59 23.42
C GLY A 260 -23.41 -33.40 23.57
N THR A 261 -24.13 -34.52 23.64
CA THR A 261 -25.48 -34.75 24.21
C THR A 261 -26.64 -33.83 23.83
N TYR A 262 -27.50 -34.37 22.97
CA TYR A 262 -28.84 -33.91 22.64
C TYR A 262 -29.82 -34.14 23.81
N GLY A 263 -30.73 -33.20 24.03
CA GLY A 263 -31.89 -33.32 24.92
C GLY A 263 -33.03 -32.43 24.38
N TYR A 264 -34.17 -33.06 24.13
CA TYR A 264 -35.25 -32.69 23.22
C TYR A 264 -36.23 -31.63 23.77
N GLY A 265 -36.81 -30.84 22.86
CA GLY A 265 -38.13 -30.17 22.81
C GLY A 265 -38.97 -29.84 24.08
N ASN A 266 -39.57 -28.64 24.04
CA ASN A 266 -40.80 -28.19 24.73
C ASN A 266 -41.04 -28.65 26.17
N ALA A 267 -40.76 -27.76 27.13
CA ALA A 267 -41.41 -27.80 28.44
C ALA A 267 -41.93 -26.41 28.80
N VAL A 268 -43.26 -26.31 28.87
CA VAL A 268 -43.95 -25.39 29.79
C VAL A 268 -43.37 -25.63 31.17
N TRP A 269 -43.01 -24.58 31.88
CA TRP A 269 -42.54 -24.68 33.27
C TRP A 269 -43.71 -25.17 34.15
N PRO A 270 -43.65 -26.37 34.75
CA PRO A 270 -44.68 -26.80 35.70
C PRO A 270 -44.50 -26.06 37.01
N ARG A 271 -45.63 -25.82 37.67
CA ARG A 271 -45.73 -25.26 39.01
C ARG A 271 -45.88 -26.44 39.96
N ASP A 272 -44.83 -26.81 40.69
CA ASP A 272 -44.93 -27.89 41.66
C ASP A 272 -45.01 -27.36 43.09
N GLY A 273 -45.92 -27.95 43.87
CA GLY A 273 -45.81 -27.99 45.32
C GLY A 273 -47.13 -27.87 46.08
N ASN A 274 -47.87 -28.98 46.21
CA ASN A 274 -48.62 -29.21 47.44
C ASN A 274 -47.63 -29.72 48.50
N GLY A 275 -47.49 -28.98 49.59
CA GLY A 275 -46.60 -29.31 50.71
C GLY A 275 -46.65 -28.17 51.72
N GLY A 276 -47.69 -28.19 52.56
CA GLY A 276 -47.96 -27.12 53.52
C GLY A 276 -46.94 -27.01 54.64
N GLY A 277 -46.87 -25.82 55.22
CA GLY A 277 -46.15 -25.53 56.46
C GLY A 277 -45.16 -24.39 56.31
N GLY A 278 -45.65 -23.15 56.41
CA GLY A 278 -44.90 -21.94 56.09
C GLY A 278 -43.75 -21.61 57.04
N VAL A 279 -42.68 -21.06 56.45
CA VAL A 279 -41.70 -20.17 57.09
C VAL A 279 -41.12 -19.22 56.03
N GLY A 280 -41.16 -17.91 56.30
CA GLY A 280 -40.19 -16.88 55.89
C GLY A 280 -39.77 -16.79 54.41
N PHE A 281 -40.44 -15.92 53.66
CA PHE A 281 -40.09 -15.50 52.29
C PHE A 281 -38.73 -14.77 52.21
N LYS A 282 -37.76 -15.31 51.47
CA LYS A 282 -36.72 -14.56 50.73
C LYS A 282 -36.19 -15.41 49.57
N GLY A 283 -36.32 -14.91 48.34
CA GLY A 283 -35.62 -15.44 47.16
C GLY A 283 -36.47 -15.48 45.89
N PHE A 284 -36.65 -14.34 45.23
CA PHE A 284 -36.90 -14.32 43.78
C PHE A 284 -35.56 -14.61 43.08
N GLU A 285 -35.45 -15.71 42.34
CA GLU A 285 -34.34 -15.89 41.40
C GLU A 285 -34.56 -14.96 40.20
N GLU A 286 -33.54 -14.16 39.89
CA GLU A 286 -33.51 -13.29 38.72
C GLU A 286 -33.61 -14.10 37.42
N PRO A 287 -34.27 -13.55 36.37
CA PRO A 287 -34.34 -14.21 35.07
C PRO A 287 -32.93 -14.45 34.50
N PRO A 288 -32.72 -15.50 33.67
CA PRO A 288 -31.40 -15.82 33.13
C PRO A 288 -30.83 -14.63 32.36
N ASP A 289 -29.64 -14.19 32.76
CA ASP A 289 -28.97 -12.99 32.26
C ASP A 289 -28.72 -13.08 30.73
N PHE A 290 -29.48 -12.32 29.94
CA PHE A 290 -29.31 -12.19 28.48
C PHE A 290 -27.97 -11.50 28.08
N LYS A 291 -27.13 -11.08 29.04
CA LYS A 291 -25.76 -10.55 28.82
C LYS A 291 -24.81 -11.52 28.10
N GLY A 292 -25.22 -12.75 27.80
CA GLY A 292 -24.46 -13.72 26.99
C GLY A 292 -24.23 -13.32 25.52
N ARG A 293 -25.05 -12.42 24.93
CA ARG A 293 -24.88 -12.00 23.51
C ARG A 293 -23.63 -11.12 23.28
N CYS A 294 -23.21 -10.33 24.28
CA CYS A 294 -22.00 -9.49 24.22
C CYS A 294 -20.66 -10.27 24.29
N ARG A 295 -20.68 -11.61 24.32
CA ARG A 295 -19.50 -12.45 24.62
C ARG A 295 -18.92 -13.21 23.41
N ARG A 296 -19.42 -12.97 22.20
CA ARG A 296 -18.91 -13.62 20.98
C ARG A 296 -17.52 -13.05 20.62
N PRO A 297 -16.51 -13.90 20.36
CA PRO A 297 -15.20 -13.43 19.94
C PRO A 297 -15.30 -12.77 18.55
N LEU A 298 -14.53 -11.71 18.30
CA LEU A 298 -14.50 -11.06 16.98
C LEU A 298 -13.76 -11.91 15.94
N THR A 299 -12.87 -12.78 16.41
CA THR A 299 -12.05 -13.63 15.55
C THR A 299 -12.12 -15.09 15.96
N ARG A 300 -12.12 -15.97 14.97
CA ARG A 300 -12.10 -17.42 15.18
C ARG A 300 -10.88 -18.03 14.52
N LYS A 301 -10.15 -18.85 15.28
CA LYS A 301 -9.11 -19.73 14.72
C LYS A 301 -9.78 -20.98 14.18
N LYS A 302 -9.64 -21.22 12.87
CA LYS A 302 -10.03 -22.45 12.20
C LYS A 302 -8.79 -23.34 12.11
N GLY A 303 -8.78 -24.44 12.85
CA GLY A 303 -7.70 -25.43 12.73
C GLY A 303 -7.74 -26.06 11.33
N VAL A 304 -6.57 -26.30 10.74
CA VAL A 304 -6.47 -27.19 9.58
C VAL A 304 -6.86 -28.60 10.03
N SER A 305 -7.51 -29.37 9.15
CA SER A 305 -7.92 -30.74 9.46
C SER A 305 -6.74 -31.56 9.96
N GLN A 306 -6.86 -32.13 11.18
CA GLN A 306 -5.82 -32.96 11.78
C GLN A 306 -5.54 -34.22 10.95
N ALA A 307 -6.52 -34.68 10.17
CA ALA A 307 -6.36 -35.81 9.25
C ALA A 307 -5.34 -35.53 8.13
N ILE A 308 -5.11 -34.27 7.75
CA ILE A 308 -4.11 -33.88 6.75
C ILE A 308 -2.79 -33.50 7.43
N LEU A 309 -2.88 -32.82 8.58
CA LEU A 309 -1.69 -32.29 9.25
C LEU A 309 -0.87 -33.37 10.00
N SER A 310 -1.52 -34.38 10.55
CA SER A 310 -0.83 -35.49 11.21
C SER A 310 0.03 -36.33 10.25
N PRO A 311 -0.44 -36.78 9.06
CA PRO A 311 0.43 -37.48 8.12
C PRO A 311 1.50 -36.55 7.55
N TYR A 312 1.22 -35.26 7.34
CA TYR A 312 2.22 -34.30 6.90
C TYR A 312 3.39 -34.20 7.89
N ARG A 313 3.11 -34.04 9.18
CA ARG A 313 4.15 -34.00 10.24
C ARG A 313 4.93 -35.32 10.34
N LEU A 314 4.24 -36.45 10.27
CA LEU A 314 4.87 -37.76 10.30
C LEU A 314 5.81 -37.95 9.10
N LEU A 315 5.38 -37.57 7.90
CA LEU A 315 6.18 -37.68 6.68
C LEU A 315 7.41 -36.77 6.70
N ILE A 316 7.34 -35.58 7.32
CA ILE A 316 8.52 -34.73 7.53
C ILE A 316 9.57 -35.48 8.36
N ILE A 317 9.16 -36.17 9.43
CA ILE A 317 10.07 -36.95 10.28
C ILE A 317 10.63 -38.15 9.51
N ILE A 318 9.79 -38.91 8.80
CA ILE A 318 10.22 -40.05 7.97
C ILE A 318 11.24 -39.59 6.94
N ARG A 319 10.98 -38.47 6.27
CA ARG A 319 11.90 -37.88 5.29
C ARG A 319 13.22 -37.46 5.93
N LEU A 320 13.19 -36.86 7.12
CA LEU A 320 14.41 -36.48 7.84
C LEU A 320 15.29 -37.70 8.14
N VAL A 321 14.67 -38.82 8.55
CA VAL A 321 15.38 -40.10 8.76
C VAL A 321 15.95 -40.63 7.45
N ALA A 322 15.14 -40.68 6.39
CA ALA A 322 15.58 -41.16 5.08
C ALA A 322 16.75 -40.32 4.52
N LEU A 323 16.69 -38.99 4.67
CA LEU A 323 17.73 -38.06 4.26
C LEU A 323 19.02 -38.25 5.09
N GLY A 324 18.90 -38.45 6.40
CA GLY A 324 20.04 -38.74 7.27
C GLY A 324 20.73 -40.05 6.91
N LEU A 325 19.96 -41.12 6.63
CA LEU A 325 20.50 -42.39 6.16
C LEU A 325 21.19 -42.27 4.80
N PHE A 326 20.57 -41.54 3.86
CA PHE A 326 21.16 -41.27 2.54
C PHE A 326 22.49 -40.51 2.65
N LEU A 327 22.54 -39.40 3.40
CA LEU A 327 23.77 -38.63 3.57
C LEU A 327 24.86 -39.43 4.27
N THR A 328 24.49 -40.23 5.29
CA THR A 328 25.44 -41.13 5.97
C THR A 328 26.01 -42.16 5.00
N TRP A 329 25.15 -42.73 4.14
CA TRP A 329 25.59 -43.66 3.11
C TRP A 329 26.51 -42.97 2.09
N ARG A 330 26.17 -41.76 1.64
CA ARG A 330 26.97 -40.95 0.69
C ARG A 330 28.36 -40.64 1.23
N ILE A 331 28.47 -40.28 2.51
CA ILE A 331 29.74 -39.96 3.17
C ILE A 331 30.62 -41.21 3.35
N ARG A 332 30.02 -42.37 3.65
CA ARG A 332 30.74 -43.64 3.85
C ARG A 332 31.23 -44.30 2.56
N HIS A 333 30.65 -43.96 1.41
CA HIS A 333 31.01 -44.54 0.10
C HIS A 333 31.56 -43.45 -0.83
N PRO A 334 32.81 -43.00 -0.64
CA PRO A 334 33.46 -42.04 -1.52
C PRO A 334 33.75 -42.64 -2.89
N ASN A 335 33.63 -41.82 -3.94
CA ASN A 335 34.06 -42.22 -5.27
C ASN A 335 35.54 -41.87 -5.47
N HIS A 336 36.44 -42.85 -5.36
CA HIS A 336 37.88 -42.66 -5.52
C HIS A 336 38.28 -42.30 -6.95
N ASP A 337 37.49 -42.67 -7.96
CA ASP A 337 37.77 -42.37 -9.38
C ASP A 337 37.56 -40.88 -9.71
N ALA A 338 36.77 -40.17 -8.89
CA ALA A 338 36.44 -38.77 -9.09
C ALA A 338 36.16 -38.05 -7.76
N ILE A 339 37.19 -38.00 -6.90
CA ILE A 339 37.05 -37.51 -5.52
C ILE A 339 36.55 -36.06 -5.43
N TRP A 340 36.96 -35.19 -6.35
CA TRP A 340 36.53 -33.79 -6.40
C TRP A 340 35.05 -33.64 -6.80
N LEU A 341 34.58 -34.42 -7.78
CA LEU A 341 33.17 -34.42 -8.19
C LEU A 341 32.27 -34.94 -7.07
N TRP A 342 32.71 -35.99 -6.38
CA TRP A 342 32.04 -36.52 -5.21
C TRP A 342 31.99 -35.49 -4.07
N ALA A 343 33.12 -34.86 -3.74
CA ALA A 343 33.20 -33.89 -2.65
C ALA A 343 32.28 -32.68 -2.89
N MET A 344 32.29 -32.14 -4.10
CA MET A 344 31.40 -31.02 -4.49
C MET A 344 29.92 -31.42 -4.40
N SER A 345 29.55 -32.61 -4.88
CA SER A 345 28.18 -33.13 -4.78
C SER A 345 27.73 -33.30 -3.33
N VAL A 346 28.55 -33.95 -2.47
CA VAL A 346 28.19 -34.20 -1.07
C VAL A 346 28.09 -32.89 -0.30
N ALA A 347 28.98 -31.92 -0.54
CA ALA A 347 28.90 -30.60 0.07
C ALA A 347 27.58 -29.89 -0.27
N CYS A 348 27.16 -29.90 -1.54
CA CYS A 348 25.87 -29.35 -1.96
C CYS A 348 24.69 -30.11 -1.33
N GLU A 349 24.72 -31.45 -1.31
CA GLU A 349 23.65 -32.27 -0.73
C GLU A 349 23.46 -32.02 0.77
N VAL A 350 24.56 -31.90 1.52
CA VAL A 350 24.53 -31.56 2.96
C VAL A 350 23.95 -30.16 3.16
N TRP A 351 24.35 -29.19 2.35
CA TRP A 351 23.80 -27.83 2.43
C TRP A 351 22.30 -27.79 2.09
N PHE A 352 21.86 -28.49 1.05
CA PHE A 352 20.43 -28.55 0.70
C PHE A 352 19.62 -29.25 1.78
N ALA A 353 20.15 -30.30 2.42
CA ALA A 353 19.49 -30.94 3.55
C ALA A 353 19.30 -29.98 4.72
N PHE A 354 20.33 -29.19 5.03
CA PHE A 354 20.27 -28.14 6.05
C PHE A 354 19.28 -27.03 5.69
N SER A 355 19.36 -26.50 4.46
CA SER A 355 18.45 -25.45 3.95
C SER A 355 17.00 -25.92 3.94
N TRP A 356 16.74 -27.16 3.52
CA TRP A 356 15.40 -27.76 3.52
C TRP A 356 14.87 -27.89 4.94
N LEU A 357 15.69 -28.35 5.90
CA LEU A 357 15.27 -28.48 7.29
C LEU A 357 14.88 -27.11 7.88
N LEU A 358 15.69 -26.08 7.64
CA LEU A 358 15.40 -24.71 8.12
C LEU A 358 14.09 -24.15 7.54
N ASP A 359 13.78 -24.45 6.27
CA ASP A 359 12.53 -24.02 5.63
C ASP A 359 11.29 -24.81 6.10
N GLN A 360 11.44 -26.10 6.40
CA GLN A 360 10.31 -26.95 6.80
C GLN A 360 9.92 -26.80 8.28
N LEU A 361 10.86 -26.50 9.17
CA LEU A 361 10.57 -26.37 10.61
C LEU A 361 9.50 -25.30 10.93
N PRO A 362 9.50 -24.11 10.30
CA PRO A 362 8.42 -23.13 10.47
C PRO A 362 7.04 -23.62 9.97
N LYS A 363 7.00 -24.56 9.02
CA LYS A 363 5.77 -25.06 8.36
C LYS A 363 4.99 -26.09 9.17
N LEU A 364 5.46 -26.44 10.37
CA LEU A 364 4.85 -27.49 11.21
C LEU A 364 3.47 -27.14 11.80
N CYS A 365 3.13 -25.86 11.93
CA CYS A 365 1.91 -25.40 12.62
C CYS A 365 1.11 -24.37 11.80
N PRO A 366 0.56 -24.75 10.63
CA PRO A 366 -0.32 -23.87 9.88
C PRO A 366 -1.63 -23.61 10.64
N VAL A 367 -2.08 -22.35 10.61
CA VAL A 367 -3.32 -21.90 11.27
C VAL A 367 -4.13 -21.07 10.29
N ASN A 368 -5.45 -21.31 10.26
CA ASN A 368 -6.38 -20.45 9.54
C ASN A 368 -7.15 -19.57 10.53
N ARG A 369 -7.50 -18.36 10.10
CA ARG A 369 -8.28 -17.41 10.90
C ARG A 369 -9.44 -16.90 10.06
N ALA A 370 -10.51 -16.54 10.76
CA ALA A 370 -11.69 -15.92 10.19
C ALA A 370 -12.14 -14.77 11.10
N THR A 371 -12.75 -13.76 10.49
CA THR A 371 -13.27 -12.55 11.12
C THR A 371 -14.80 -12.53 11.04
N ASP A 372 -15.46 -12.07 12.09
CA ASP A 372 -16.92 -11.93 12.15
C ASP A 372 -17.30 -10.45 12.19
N LEU A 373 -17.57 -9.87 11.01
CA LEU A 373 -17.84 -8.43 10.85
C LEU A 373 -19.17 -7.97 11.47
N SER A 374 -20.17 -8.85 11.54
CA SER A 374 -21.47 -8.54 12.16
C SER A 374 -21.33 -8.25 13.65
N VAL A 375 -20.48 -9.01 14.35
CA VAL A 375 -20.20 -8.83 15.78
C VAL A 375 -19.43 -7.53 16.03
N LEU A 376 -18.51 -7.16 15.12
CA LEU A 376 -17.82 -5.88 15.19
C LEU A 376 -18.81 -4.70 15.11
N LYS A 377 -19.71 -4.73 14.12
CA LYS A 377 -20.74 -3.71 13.94
C LYS A 377 -21.67 -3.62 15.15
N GLU A 378 -22.13 -4.76 15.67
CA GLU A 378 -22.96 -4.81 16.87
C GLU A 378 -22.25 -4.20 18.10
N ARG A 379 -20.95 -4.47 18.28
CA ARG A 379 -20.22 -4.04 19.49
C ARG A 379 -19.76 -2.59 19.47
N PHE A 380 -19.39 -2.05 18.31
CA PHE A 380 -18.76 -0.74 18.20
C PHE A 380 -19.61 0.32 17.52
N GLU A 381 -20.62 -0.06 16.74
CA GLU A 381 -21.40 0.88 15.92
C GLU A 381 -22.90 0.85 16.23
N SER A 382 -23.40 -0.17 16.93
CA SER A 382 -24.81 -0.19 17.32
C SER A 382 -25.09 0.75 18.50
N PRO A 383 -26.25 1.42 18.53
CA PRO A 383 -26.68 2.18 19.70
C PRO A 383 -26.75 1.26 20.92
N SER A 384 -26.10 1.67 22.00
CA SER A 384 -26.10 0.92 23.27
C SER A 384 -26.42 1.86 24.42
N ILE A 385 -26.75 1.32 25.60
CA ILE A 385 -27.05 2.10 26.82
C ILE A 385 -25.90 3.09 27.15
N ARG A 386 -24.65 2.75 26.78
CA ARG A 386 -23.45 3.59 26.98
C ARG A 386 -23.13 4.51 25.79
N ASN A 387 -23.77 4.32 24.65
CA ASN A 387 -23.63 5.14 23.45
C ASN A 387 -25.02 5.46 22.88
N PRO A 388 -25.75 6.41 23.49
CA PRO A 388 -27.11 6.75 23.10
C PRO A 388 -27.19 7.43 21.73
N LYS A 389 -26.09 8.07 21.28
CA LYS A 389 -26.00 8.77 20.00
C LYS A 389 -25.74 7.84 18.80
N GLY A 390 -25.46 6.55 19.04
CA GLY A 390 -25.21 5.57 17.96
C GLY A 390 -23.97 5.86 17.10
N ARG A 391 -23.00 6.65 17.60
CA ARG A 391 -21.76 6.97 16.88
C ARG A 391 -20.77 5.82 16.91
N SER A 392 -19.94 5.66 15.89
CA SER A 392 -18.97 4.57 15.87
C SER A 392 -17.86 4.78 16.91
N ASP A 393 -17.70 3.83 17.83
CA ASP A 393 -16.61 3.78 18.83
C ASP A 393 -15.35 3.08 18.28
N LEU A 394 -15.22 3.05 16.95
CA LEU A 394 -14.06 2.52 16.25
C LEU A 394 -12.87 3.49 16.36
N PRO A 395 -11.63 2.96 16.48
CA PRO A 395 -10.42 3.76 16.58
C PRO A 395 -10.09 4.47 15.25
N GLY A 396 -9.30 5.55 15.32
CA GLY A 396 -8.75 6.20 14.13
C GLY A 396 -7.78 5.29 13.35
N VAL A 397 -7.80 5.38 12.02
CA VAL A 397 -6.87 4.69 11.12
C VAL A 397 -6.26 5.71 10.16
N ASP A 398 -4.94 5.83 10.22
CA ASP A 398 -4.16 6.65 9.28
C ASP A 398 -3.64 5.76 8.15
N VAL A 399 -3.91 6.10 6.91
CA VAL A 399 -3.45 5.37 5.72
C VAL A 399 -2.30 6.13 5.09
N PHE A 400 -1.15 5.49 4.98
CA PHE A 400 0.07 6.05 4.39
C PHE A 400 0.26 5.49 2.99
N VAL A 401 0.46 6.39 2.03
CA VAL A 401 0.85 6.09 0.66
C VAL A 401 2.16 6.83 0.39
N SER A 402 3.20 6.13 -0.03
CA SER A 402 4.47 6.74 -0.43
C SER A 402 4.69 6.62 -1.93
N THR A 403 5.06 7.71 -2.59
CA THR A 403 5.52 7.72 -3.98
C THR A 403 6.93 8.29 -4.09
N ALA A 404 7.73 7.71 -4.96
CA ALA A 404 9.13 8.11 -5.13
C ALA A 404 9.30 9.24 -6.15
N ASP A 405 8.64 9.12 -7.30
CA ASP A 405 8.82 10.00 -8.45
C ASP A 405 7.70 9.78 -9.49
N PRO A 406 7.00 10.82 -9.97
CA PRO A 406 5.95 10.67 -10.97
C PRO A 406 6.42 10.11 -12.32
N GLU A 407 7.72 10.20 -12.65
CA GLU A 407 8.26 9.60 -13.89
C GLU A 407 8.31 8.06 -13.83
N LYS A 408 8.60 7.51 -12.65
CA LYS A 408 8.72 6.05 -12.46
C LYS A 408 7.40 5.42 -12.03
N GLU A 409 6.56 6.21 -11.38
CA GLU A 409 5.27 5.81 -10.82
C GLU A 409 4.21 6.79 -11.34
N PRO A 410 3.47 6.44 -12.42
CA PRO A 410 2.55 7.36 -13.06
C PRO A 410 1.52 7.95 -12.07
N PRO A 411 1.29 9.28 -12.07
CA PRO A 411 0.37 9.93 -11.14
C PRO A 411 -1.04 9.35 -11.16
N LEU A 412 -1.50 8.85 -12.32
CA LEU A 412 -2.80 8.19 -12.47
C LEU A 412 -2.94 6.94 -11.57
N VAL A 413 -1.87 6.14 -11.44
CA VAL A 413 -1.89 4.94 -10.59
C VAL A 413 -2.02 5.35 -9.12
N THR A 414 -1.24 6.35 -8.70
CA THR A 414 -1.31 6.92 -7.35
C THR A 414 -2.70 7.51 -7.06
N ALA A 415 -3.28 8.26 -8.00
CA ALA A 415 -4.63 8.82 -7.90
C ALA A 415 -5.70 7.74 -7.68
N ASN A 416 -5.65 6.67 -8.46
CA ASN A 416 -6.57 5.53 -8.36
C ASN A 416 -6.45 4.79 -7.01
N THR A 417 -5.23 4.66 -6.49
CA THR A 417 -5.00 4.13 -5.15
C THR A 417 -5.62 5.01 -4.07
N ILE A 418 -5.45 6.33 -4.15
CA ILE A 418 -6.04 7.28 -3.20
C ILE A 418 -7.57 7.28 -3.26
N LEU A 419 -8.16 7.26 -4.47
CA LEU A 419 -9.61 7.13 -4.64
C LEU A 419 -10.16 5.85 -3.99
N SER A 420 -9.42 4.75 -4.08
CA SER A 420 -9.80 3.49 -3.43
C SER A 420 -9.80 3.60 -1.90
N ILE A 421 -8.87 4.37 -1.33
CA ILE A 421 -8.73 4.61 0.12
C ILE A 421 -9.87 5.51 0.61
N LEU A 422 -10.18 6.59 -0.09
CA LEU A 422 -11.24 7.53 0.30
C LEU A 422 -12.65 6.90 0.23
N ALA A 423 -12.82 5.85 -0.59
CA ALA A 423 -14.07 5.13 -0.79
C ALA A 423 -14.24 3.87 0.07
N VAL A 424 -13.38 3.65 1.08
CA VAL A 424 -13.49 2.52 2.01
C VAL A 424 -14.73 2.61 2.89
N ASP A 425 -15.29 1.44 3.26
CA ASP A 425 -16.34 1.36 4.27
C ASP A 425 -15.73 1.42 5.68
N TYR A 426 -15.43 2.62 6.13
CA TYR A 426 -15.01 2.96 7.49
C TYR A 426 -15.62 4.31 7.90
N PRO A 427 -15.84 4.59 9.20
CA PRO A 427 -16.32 5.91 9.62
C PRO A 427 -15.43 7.05 9.11
N VAL A 428 -16.03 8.00 8.40
CA VAL A 428 -15.31 9.05 7.65
C VAL A 428 -14.46 9.93 8.58
N GLU A 429 -14.95 10.21 9.79
CA GLU A 429 -14.25 10.99 10.82
C GLU A 429 -13.04 10.28 11.43
N LYS A 430 -12.94 8.96 11.26
CA LYS A 430 -11.86 8.12 11.82
C LYS A 430 -10.80 7.77 10.78
N LEU A 431 -11.03 8.05 9.50
CA LEU A 431 -10.11 7.72 8.41
C LEU A 431 -9.36 8.98 7.97
N ALA A 432 -8.04 8.89 7.89
CA ALA A 432 -7.19 9.92 7.31
C ALA A 432 -6.22 9.30 6.30
N CYS A 433 -6.05 9.94 5.14
CA CYS A 433 -5.14 9.51 4.09
C CYS A 433 -3.98 10.51 3.97
N TYR A 434 -2.75 10.00 4.00
CA TYR A 434 -1.53 10.78 3.83
C TYR A 434 -0.76 10.28 2.61
N LEU A 435 -0.48 11.17 1.66
CA LEU A 435 0.42 10.92 0.55
C LEU A 435 1.78 11.57 0.86
N SER A 436 2.83 10.75 0.93
CA SER A 436 4.23 11.23 0.95
C SER A 436 4.80 11.21 -0.45
N ASP A 437 5.19 12.38 -0.95
CA ASP A 437 5.89 12.55 -2.21
C ASP A 437 7.38 12.83 -1.96
N ASP A 438 8.20 11.81 -2.18
CA ASP A 438 9.66 11.91 -2.11
C ASP A 438 10.25 12.68 -3.30
N GLY A 439 9.53 12.82 -4.42
CA GLY A 439 9.98 13.61 -5.57
C GLY A 439 9.78 15.11 -5.39
N GLY A 440 8.86 15.52 -4.51
CA GLY A 440 8.48 16.92 -4.30
C GLY A 440 8.02 17.60 -5.59
N SER A 441 7.33 16.87 -6.48
CA SER A 441 7.02 17.32 -7.83
C SER A 441 5.64 17.98 -7.88
N LEU A 442 5.55 19.12 -8.58
CA LEU A 442 4.29 19.81 -8.82
C LEU A 442 3.28 18.93 -9.57
N LEU A 443 3.74 18.00 -10.40
CA LEU A 443 2.88 17.08 -11.14
C LEU A 443 2.06 16.16 -10.21
N THR A 444 2.71 15.60 -9.19
CA THR A 444 2.03 14.75 -8.19
C THR A 444 1.02 15.57 -7.38
N PHE A 445 1.40 16.81 -7.05
CA PHE A 445 0.56 17.74 -6.30
C PHE A 445 -0.72 18.13 -7.06
N GLU A 446 -0.60 18.58 -8.31
CA GLU A 446 -1.78 18.94 -9.12
C GLU A 446 -2.64 17.72 -9.46
N ALA A 447 -2.02 16.56 -9.72
CA ALA A 447 -2.76 15.31 -9.90
C ALA A 447 -3.57 14.94 -8.65
N LEU A 448 -3.04 15.19 -7.45
CA LEU A 448 -3.76 14.97 -6.20
C LEU A 448 -4.91 15.96 -6.01
N ALA A 449 -4.74 17.22 -6.41
CA ALA A 449 -5.82 18.22 -6.36
C ALA A 449 -6.99 17.84 -7.29
N GLU A 450 -6.70 17.41 -8.52
CA GLU A 450 -7.70 16.85 -9.44
C GLU A 450 -8.38 15.60 -8.85
N THR A 451 -7.59 14.74 -8.20
CA THR A 451 -8.10 13.53 -7.53
C THR A 451 -9.07 13.87 -6.40
N ALA A 452 -8.77 14.89 -5.59
CA ALA A 452 -9.64 15.37 -4.52
C ALA A 452 -10.96 15.95 -5.05
N SER A 453 -10.93 16.59 -6.23
CA SER A 453 -12.13 17.05 -6.94
C SER A 453 -12.99 15.85 -7.39
N PHE A 454 -12.38 14.89 -8.10
CA PHE A 454 -13.09 13.70 -8.59
C PHE A 454 -13.62 12.80 -7.46
N ALA A 455 -12.93 12.75 -6.31
CA ALA A 455 -13.37 11.99 -5.14
C ALA A 455 -14.77 12.39 -4.65
N ARG A 456 -15.16 13.67 -4.82
CA ARG A 456 -16.50 14.18 -4.46
C ARG A 456 -17.62 13.53 -5.28
N ILE A 457 -17.33 13.05 -6.47
CA ILE A 457 -18.27 12.33 -7.34
C ILE A 457 -18.16 10.82 -7.10
N TRP A 458 -16.92 10.31 -7.05
CA TRP A 458 -16.64 8.88 -6.96
C TRP A 458 -17.07 8.25 -5.62
N VAL A 459 -16.80 8.91 -4.50
CA VAL A 459 -17.05 8.34 -3.16
C VAL A 459 -18.56 8.18 -2.88
N PRO A 460 -19.42 9.19 -3.14
CA PRO A 460 -20.87 9.00 -2.98
C PRO A 460 -21.42 7.92 -3.92
N PHE A 461 -20.98 7.87 -5.18
CA PHE A 461 -21.35 6.80 -6.12
C PHE A 461 -20.98 5.40 -5.59
N CYS A 462 -19.77 5.28 -5.05
CA CYS A 462 -19.26 4.07 -4.41
C CYS A 462 -20.12 3.62 -3.22
N ARG A 463 -20.48 4.55 -2.33
CA ARG A 463 -21.29 4.27 -1.14
C ARG A 463 -22.73 3.92 -1.51
N LYS A 464 -23.33 4.67 -2.44
CA LYS A 464 -24.70 4.49 -2.93
C LYS A 464 -24.94 3.08 -3.48
N HIS A 465 -24.03 2.61 -4.31
CA HIS A 465 -24.21 1.36 -5.07
C HIS A 465 -23.41 0.19 -4.53
N ALA A 466 -22.62 0.38 -3.47
CA ALA A 466 -21.72 -0.64 -2.91
C ALA A 466 -20.94 -1.39 -4.03
N ILE A 467 -20.27 -0.62 -4.90
CA ILE A 467 -19.46 -1.18 -5.99
C ILE A 467 -18.12 -1.67 -5.44
N GLU A 468 -17.59 -2.73 -6.04
CA GLU A 468 -16.25 -3.23 -5.77
C GLU A 468 -15.62 -3.69 -7.10
N PRO A 469 -14.32 -3.48 -7.32
CA PRO A 469 -13.35 -2.79 -6.46
C PRO A 469 -13.57 -1.28 -6.36
N ARG A 470 -12.92 -0.63 -5.40
CA ARG A 470 -13.02 0.83 -5.17
C ARG A 470 -12.08 1.66 -6.04
N ASN A 471 -11.15 1.02 -6.74
CA ASN A 471 -10.32 1.63 -7.75
C ASN A 471 -11.13 1.76 -9.06
N PRO A 472 -11.32 2.98 -9.61
CA PRO A 472 -12.15 3.20 -10.78
C PRO A 472 -11.57 2.59 -12.06
N GLU A 473 -10.25 2.66 -12.29
CA GLU A 473 -9.58 2.01 -13.42
C GLU A 473 -9.86 0.51 -13.43
N ALA A 474 -9.60 -0.15 -12.29
CA ALA A 474 -9.82 -1.58 -12.13
C ALA A 474 -11.31 -1.97 -12.18
N TYR A 475 -12.21 -1.07 -11.80
CA TYR A 475 -13.65 -1.28 -11.85
C TYR A 475 -14.20 -1.16 -13.29
N PHE A 476 -13.80 -0.12 -14.02
CA PHE A 476 -14.27 0.11 -15.39
C PHE A 476 -13.57 -0.80 -16.42
N GLY A 477 -12.33 -1.24 -16.14
CA GLY A 477 -11.59 -2.20 -16.97
C GLY A 477 -12.05 -3.66 -16.84
N GLN A 478 -12.94 -3.98 -15.89
CA GLN A 478 -13.44 -5.35 -15.73
C GLN A 478 -14.39 -5.77 -16.86
N LYS A 479 -14.06 -6.88 -17.53
CA LYS A 479 -14.90 -7.53 -18.55
C LYS A 479 -16.07 -8.36 -17.98
N ARG A 480 -16.38 -8.21 -16.68
CA ARG A 480 -17.44 -8.98 -15.99
C ARG A 480 -18.80 -8.27 -16.09
N ASP A 481 -19.87 -9.05 -15.98
CA ASP A 481 -21.24 -8.52 -15.91
C ASP A 481 -21.42 -7.58 -14.71
N PHE A 482 -21.43 -6.28 -14.98
CA PHE A 482 -21.53 -5.21 -13.98
C PHE A 482 -22.94 -5.08 -13.36
N LEU A 483 -23.96 -5.69 -13.97
CA LEU A 483 -25.35 -5.71 -13.49
C LEU A 483 -25.62 -6.81 -12.46
N LYS A 484 -24.69 -7.74 -12.26
CA LYS A 484 -24.88 -8.87 -11.37
C LYS A 484 -25.07 -8.39 -9.92
N ASN A 485 -26.18 -8.80 -9.30
CA ASN A 485 -26.58 -8.43 -7.93
C ASN A 485 -26.86 -6.93 -7.70
N LYS A 486 -27.17 -6.14 -8.74
CA LYS A 486 -27.59 -4.74 -8.61
C LYS A 486 -29.09 -4.62 -8.81
N VAL A 487 -29.78 -4.00 -7.85
CA VAL A 487 -31.26 -3.91 -7.80
C VAL A 487 -31.76 -2.50 -8.15
N ARG A 488 -30.89 -1.48 -8.11
CA ARG A 488 -31.29 -0.07 -8.32
C ARG A 488 -31.41 0.27 -9.82
N LEU A 489 -32.55 0.82 -10.22
CA LEU A 489 -32.86 1.20 -11.61
C LEU A 489 -31.96 2.35 -12.12
N ASP A 490 -31.60 3.30 -11.25
CA ASP A 490 -30.76 4.45 -11.62
C ASP A 490 -29.28 4.10 -11.86
N PHE A 491 -28.85 2.90 -11.48
CA PHE A 491 -27.45 2.47 -11.52
C PHE A 491 -26.85 2.58 -12.93
N VAL A 492 -27.57 2.19 -13.97
CA VAL A 492 -27.05 2.22 -15.35
C VAL A 492 -26.86 3.64 -15.86
N ARG A 493 -27.76 4.56 -15.49
CA ARG A 493 -27.67 5.98 -15.86
C ARG A 493 -26.51 6.66 -15.14
N GLU A 494 -26.43 6.49 -13.83
CA GLU A 494 -25.36 7.08 -13.01
C GLU A 494 -23.98 6.50 -13.35
N ARG A 495 -23.87 5.18 -13.55
CA ARG A 495 -22.61 4.54 -13.96
C ARG A 495 -22.08 5.10 -15.28
N ARG A 496 -22.95 5.32 -16.28
CA ARG A 496 -22.54 5.90 -17.58
C ARG A 496 -22.04 7.34 -17.43
N LYS A 497 -22.68 8.15 -16.57
CA LYS A 497 -22.24 9.51 -16.26
C LYS A 497 -20.88 9.49 -15.56
N VAL A 498 -20.74 8.73 -14.47
CA VAL A 498 -19.49 8.62 -13.70
C VAL A 498 -18.35 8.05 -14.54
N LYS A 499 -18.63 7.12 -15.46
CA LYS A 499 -17.61 6.62 -16.40
C LYS A 499 -17.08 7.76 -17.30
N ARG A 500 -17.97 8.58 -17.87
CA ARG A 500 -17.56 9.72 -18.70
C ARG A 500 -16.70 10.71 -17.92
N GLU A 501 -17.11 11.06 -16.71
CA GLU A 501 -16.33 11.92 -15.81
C GLU A 501 -14.97 11.32 -15.47
N TYR A 502 -14.89 9.99 -15.30
CA TYR A 502 -13.62 9.30 -15.07
C TYR A 502 -12.71 9.35 -16.30
N ASP A 503 -13.26 9.13 -17.50
CA ASP A 503 -12.50 9.21 -18.74
C ASP A 503 -11.97 10.65 -18.98
N GLU A 504 -12.77 11.68 -18.67
CA GLU A 504 -12.34 13.08 -18.69
C GLU A 504 -11.27 13.37 -17.63
N PHE A 505 -11.45 12.89 -16.41
CA PHE A 505 -10.45 12.97 -15.34
C PHE A 505 -9.12 12.35 -15.75
N ARG A 506 -9.15 11.18 -16.40
CA ARG A 506 -7.95 10.50 -16.92
C ARG A 506 -7.24 11.34 -17.97
N VAL A 507 -7.99 11.96 -18.90
CA VAL A 507 -7.42 12.87 -19.90
C VAL A 507 -6.79 14.08 -19.24
N ARG A 508 -7.44 14.68 -18.22
CA ARG A 508 -6.88 15.81 -17.46
C ARG A 508 -5.55 15.42 -16.83
N ILE A 509 -5.48 14.31 -16.08
CA ILE A 509 -4.22 13.84 -15.46
C ILE A 509 -3.13 13.61 -16.50
N ASN A 510 -3.44 12.93 -17.60
CA ASN A 510 -2.45 12.65 -18.65
C ASN A 510 -1.95 13.92 -19.36
N SER A 511 -2.76 14.99 -19.39
CA SER A 511 -2.37 16.28 -19.97
C SER A 511 -1.57 17.19 -19.02
N LEU A 512 -1.58 16.92 -17.70
CA LEU A 512 -0.88 17.74 -16.69
C LEU A 512 0.62 17.92 -16.97
N PRO A 513 1.41 16.90 -17.34
CA PRO A 513 2.85 17.09 -17.59
C PRO A 513 3.13 18.13 -18.67
N GLU A 514 2.32 18.13 -19.74
CA GLU A 514 2.46 19.07 -20.83
C GLU A 514 1.89 20.45 -20.48
N SER A 515 0.76 20.50 -19.77
CA SER A 515 0.15 21.72 -19.26
C SER A 515 1.10 22.51 -18.36
N ILE A 516 1.67 21.85 -17.34
CA ILE A 516 2.59 22.48 -16.37
C ILE A 516 3.84 23.00 -17.10
N ARG A 517 4.37 22.23 -18.07
CA ARG A 517 5.52 22.64 -18.87
C ARG A 517 5.21 23.89 -19.69
N ARG A 518 4.14 23.88 -20.48
CA ARG A 518 3.73 25.05 -21.31
C ARG A 518 3.47 26.29 -20.46
N ARG A 519 2.80 26.12 -19.32
CA ARG A 519 2.55 27.20 -18.35
C ARG A 519 3.85 27.78 -17.81
N SER A 520 4.77 26.92 -17.37
CA SER A 520 6.07 27.34 -16.83
C SER A 520 6.92 28.03 -17.89
N ASP A 521 6.93 27.52 -19.13
CA ASP A 521 7.64 28.14 -20.25
C ASP A 521 7.08 29.54 -20.57
N ALA A 522 5.75 29.73 -20.51
CA ALA A 522 5.10 31.03 -20.73
C ALA A 522 5.45 32.05 -19.63
N TYR A 523 5.39 31.66 -18.36
CA TYR A 523 5.75 32.55 -17.25
C TYR A 523 7.24 32.89 -17.23
N ASN A 524 8.11 31.90 -17.47
CA ASN A 524 9.54 32.14 -17.59
C ASN A 524 9.86 33.09 -18.75
N ALA A 525 9.22 32.93 -19.92
CA ALA A 525 9.39 33.86 -21.04
C ALA A 525 8.92 35.29 -20.69
N HIS A 526 7.83 35.42 -19.94
CA HIS A 526 7.34 36.72 -19.48
C HIS A 526 8.31 37.38 -18.48
N GLU A 527 8.85 36.62 -17.53
CA GLU A 527 9.87 37.10 -16.59
C GLU A 527 11.18 37.46 -17.28
N GLU A 528 11.66 36.66 -18.23
CA GLU A 528 12.84 36.96 -19.04
C GLU A 528 12.67 38.28 -19.82
N LEU A 529 11.50 38.50 -20.42
CA LEU A 529 11.17 39.76 -21.10
C LEU A 529 11.12 40.94 -20.13
N ARG A 530 10.53 40.76 -18.95
CA ARG A 530 10.47 41.80 -17.91
C ARG A 530 11.87 42.15 -17.39
N ALA A 531 12.73 41.17 -17.18
CA ALA A 531 14.11 41.36 -16.77
C ALA A 531 14.94 42.07 -17.85
N LYS A 532 14.77 41.70 -19.14
CA LYS A 532 15.40 42.38 -20.27
C LYS A 532 14.99 43.85 -20.35
N LYS A 533 13.68 44.15 -20.28
CA LYS A 533 13.17 45.53 -20.25
C LYS A 533 13.75 46.34 -19.09
N LYS A 534 13.80 45.75 -17.88
CA LYS A 534 14.39 46.41 -16.71
C LYS A 534 15.89 46.67 -16.87
N ARG A 535 16.63 45.80 -17.56
CA ARG A 535 18.05 46.03 -17.89
C ARG A 535 18.25 47.11 -18.95
N GLU A 536 17.39 47.13 -19.98
CA GLU A 536 17.36 48.19 -20.99
C GLU A 536 17.09 49.57 -20.35
N GLU A 537 16.24 49.62 -19.32
CA GLU A 537 15.96 50.83 -18.53
C GLU A 537 17.16 51.26 -17.66
N VAL A 538 17.98 50.33 -17.17
CA VAL A 538 19.11 50.60 -16.24
C VAL A 538 20.44 50.92 -16.97
N LYS A 539 20.54 50.75 -18.30
CA LYS A 539 21.77 51.00 -19.10
C LYS A 539 23.03 50.30 -18.54
N GLU A 540 22.91 49.04 -18.12
CA GLU A 540 24.07 48.18 -17.81
C GLU A 540 24.64 47.55 -19.09
N ASP A 541 25.98 47.47 -19.19
CA ASP A 541 26.70 46.97 -20.38
C ASP A 541 26.38 45.48 -20.71
N VAL A 542 26.27 45.20 -22.01
CA VAL A 542 25.68 43.97 -22.61
C VAL A 542 26.72 42.86 -22.84
N SER A 543 27.61 42.56 -21.87
CA SER A 543 28.74 41.64 -22.11
C SER A 543 28.74 40.31 -21.34
N GLU A 544 27.73 39.98 -20.53
CA GLU A 544 27.62 38.63 -19.94
C GLU A 544 26.20 38.02 -20.10
N PRO A 545 26.06 36.84 -20.74
CA PRO A 545 24.81 36.09 -20.72
C PRO A 545 24.60 35.54 -19.31
N THR A 546 23.75 36.19 -18.52
CA THR A 546 23.34 35.64 -17.22
C THR A 546 22.42 34.45 -17.47
N GLU A 547 22.77 33.29 -16.93
CA GLU A 547 21.96 32.07 -16.97
C GLU A 547 20.67 32.31 -16.17
N PHE A 548 19.54 32.52 -16.85
CA PHE A 548 18.24 32.68 -16.20
C PHE A 548 17.75 31.31 -15.72
N VAL A 549 17.60 31.15 -14.40
CA VAL A 549 17.12 29.90 -13.81
C VAL A 549 15.64 29.77 -14.12
N LYS A 550 15.29 28.78 -14.95
CA LYS A 550 13.89 28.51 -15.32
C LYS A 550 13.16 27.90 -14.13
N ALA A 551 12.13 28.60 -13.65
CA ALA A 551 11.31 28.16 -12.53
C ALA A 551 10.14 27.29 -12.98
N THR A 552 9.65 26.42 -12.09
CA THR A 552 8.37 25.73 -12.27
C THR A 552 7.27 26.55 -11.60
N TRP A 553 6.25 26.91 -12.38
CA TRP A 553 5.17 27.81 -11.95
C TRP A 553 3.90 27.06 -11.59
N MET A 554 3.27 27.46 -10.48
CA MET A 554 1.94 27.01 -10.07
C MET A 554 0.84 27.73 -10.86
N SER A 555 -0.40 27.28 -10.73
CA SER A 555 -1.56 27.87 -11.40
C SER A 555 -1.91 29.27 -10.92
N ASP A 556 -1.57 29.60 -9.67
CA ASP A 556 -1.75 30.92 -9.06
C ASP A 556 -0.67 31.95 -9.46
N GLY A 557 0.32 31.53 -10.27
CA GLY A 557 1.43 32.39 -10.68
C GLY A 557 2.51 32.55 -9.62
N SER A 558 2.57 31.68 -8.61
CA SER A 558 3.71 31.63 -7.68
C SER A 558 4.67 30.48 -8.00
N HIS A 559 5.91 30.57 -7.49
CA HIS A 559 6.93 29.55 -7.70
C HIS A 559 6.63 28.30 -6.86
N TRP A 560 6.82 27.12 -7.46
CA TRP A 560 6.71 25.87 -6.71
C TRP A 560 7.87 25.74 -5.70
N PRO A 561 7.62 25.56 -4.40
CA PRO A 561 8.69 25.42 -3.40
C PRO A 561 9.46 24.09 -3.46
N GLY A 562 8.95 23.10 -4.19
CA GLY A 562 9.59 21.79 -4.33
C GLY A 562 10.53 21.71 -5.54
N THR A 563 10.59 20.54 -6.16
CA THR A 563 11.47 20.24 -7.29
C THR A 563 11.01 20.90 -8.60
N TRP A 564 11.93 21.56 -9.30
CA TRP A 564 11.70 22.14 -10.63
C TRP A 564 12.09 21.20 -11.77
N PHE A 565 11.61 21.47 -12.99
CA PHE A 565 11.98 20.68 -14.19
C PHE A 565 13.47 20.83 -14.52
N SER A 566 13.96 22.06 -14.49
CA SER A 566 15.38 22.39 -14.49
C SER A 566 15.84 22.51 -13.04
N ALA A 567 16.63 21.53 -12.59
CA ALA A 567 17.15 21.53 -11.23
C ALA A 567 17.95 22.82 -10.95
N ALA A 568 17.60 23.50 -9.86
CA ALA A 568 18.26 24.69 -9.36
C ALA A 568 18.60 24.52 -7.87
N ALA A 569 19.40 25.44 -7.32
CA ALA A 569 19.63 25.50 -5.87
C ALA A 569 18.28 25.65 -5.14
N ASP A 570 18.11 24.96 -4.01
CA ASP A 570 16.86 24.89 -3.22
C ASP A 570 15.63 24.28 -3.95
N HIS A 571 15.76 23.84 -5.21
CA HIS A 571 14.67 23.31 -6.04
C HIS A 571 15.05 22.06 -6.83
N SER A 572 15.91 21.22 -6.25
CA SER A 572 16.32 19.93 -6.83
C SER A 572 15.75 18.75 -6.04
N ARG A 573 15.76 17.54 -6.62
CA ARG A 573 15.23 16.32 -5.96
C ARG A 573 15.91 15.98 -4.62
N GLY A 574 17.11 16.49 -4.37
CA GLY A 574 17.87 16.32 -3.13
C GLY A 574 17.99 17.60 -2.29
N ASP A 575 17.40 18.71 -2.75
CA ASP A 575 17.48 20.02 -2.11
C ASP A 575 16.17 20.78 -2.35
N HIS A 576 15.23 20.68 -1.41
CA HIS A 576 13.97 21.43 -1.42
C HIS A 576 13.36 21.53 -0.02
N ALA A 577 12.55 22.57 0.19
CA ALA A 577 11.83 22.77 1.46
C ALA A 577 10.78 21.68 1.73
N GLY A 578 10.41 21.51 3.00
CA GLY A 578 9.28 20.67 3.38
C GLY A 578 7.95 21.36 3.03
N ILE A 579 6.98 20.58 2.54
CA ILE A 579 5.68 21.05 2.06
C ILE A 579 4.59 20.19 2.70
N ILE A 580 3.59 20.84 3.32
CA ILE A 580 2.36 20.19 3.78
C ILE A 580 1.15 20.94 3.25
N GLN A 581 0.19 20.22 2.69
CA GLN A 581 -1.14 20.76 2.39
C GLN A 581 -2.24 19.77 2.73
N VAL A 582 -3.31 20.29 3.37
CA VAL A 582 -4.53 19.54 3.63
C VAL A 582 -5.47 19.72 2.43
N MET A 583 -5.49 18.77 1.51
CA MET A 583 -6.33 18.80 0.30
C MET A 583 -7.82 18.65 0.63
N LEU A 584 -8.13 17.77 1.58
CA LEU A 584 -9.49 17.57 2.11
C LEU A 584 -9.43 17.74 3.63
N ALA A 585 -10.14 18.75 4.13
CA ALA A 585 -10.20 19.05 5.55
C ALA A 585 -10.87 17.91 6.35
N PRO A 586 -10.61 17.81 7.66
CA PRO A 586 -11.31 16.86 8.52
C PRO A 586 -12.82 17.04 8.38
N PRO A 587 -13.59 15.95 8.20
CA PRO A 587 -15.03 16.05 8.06
C PRO A 587 -15.68 16.45 9.40
N ASN A 588 -16.78 17.20 9.32
CA ASN A 588 -17.63 17.48 10.48
C ASN A 588 -18.14 16.19 11.14
N SER A 589 -18.46 16.23 12.43
CA SER A 589 -18.90 15.02 13.15
C SER A 589 -20.28 14.49 12.73
N GLU A 590 -21.17 15.34 12.22
CA GLU A 590 -22.51 14.94 11.78
C GLU A 590 -22.55 14.53 10.30
N PRO A 591 -23.29 13.47 9.93
CA PRO A 591 -23.43 13.05 8.54
C PRO A 591 -24.12 14.14 7.72
N VAL A 592 -23.50 14.49 6.58
CA VAL A 592 -24.07 15.47 5.64
C VAL A 592 -24.64 14.70 4.47
N MET A 593 -25.97 14.69 4.38
CA MET A 593 -26.70 14.08 3.28
C MET A 593 -26.62 14.99 2.05
N GLY A 594 -26.48 14.40 0.87
CA GLY A 594 -26.38 15.15 -0.37
C GLY A 594 -27.71 15.71 -0.85
N THR A 595 -27.66 16.50 -1.93
CA THR A 595 -28.85 17.08 -2.55
C THR A 595 -29.37 16.22 -3.70
N ALA A 596 -30.66 16.36 -4.03
CA ALA A 596 -31.27 15.68 -5.17
C ALA A 596 -30.58 16.09 -6.47
N ALA A 597 -30.61 15.20 -7.46
CA ALA A 597 -30.09 15.50 -8.79
C ALA A 597 -31.01 16.50 -9.53
N THR A 598 -30.94 17.79 -9.21
CA THR A 598 -31.48 18.85 -10.09
C THR A 598 -30.62 18.94 -11.34
N GLN A 599 -31.25 19.27 -12.48
CA GLN A 599 -30.70 19.09 -13.83
C GLN A 599 -29.39 19.83 -14.13
N GLU A 600 -28.92 20.75 -13.28
CA GLU A 600 -27.82 21.66 -13.63
C GLU A 600 -26.51 21.48 -12.84
N ASN A 601 -26.45 20.74 -11.72
CA ASN A 601 -25.17 20.62 -10.96
C ASN A 601 -24.84 19.26 -10.31
N ASN A 602 -25.79 18.31 -10.22
CA ASN A 602 -25.57 17.05 -9.52
C ASN A 602 -25.60 15.83 -10.46
N LEU A 603 -24.43 15.22 -10.68
CA LEU A 603 -24.23 14.05 -11.55
C LEU A 603 -24.88 12.76 -11.03
N VAL A 604 -24.99 12.63 -9.69
CA VAL A 604 -25.50 11.47 -8.95
C VAL A 604 -26.52 11.97 -7.93
N ASP A 605 -27.64 11.27 -7.78
CA ASP A 605 -28.59 11.59 -6.71
C ASP A 605 -28.03 11.11 -5.36
N THR A 606 -27.72 12.05 -4.45
CA THR A 606 -26.98 11.79 -3.21
C THR A 606 -27.81 12.00 -1.94
N THR A 607 -29.13 12.14 -2.09
CA THR A 607 -30.09 12.34 -0.99
C THR A 607 -29.98 11.34 0.15
N ASP A 608 -29.74 10.06 -0.17
CA ASP A 608 -29.66 8.96 0.81
C ASP A 608 -28.22 8.60 1.24
N VAL A 609 -27.21 9.41 0.87
CA VAL A 609 -25.80 9.06 1.07
C VAL A 609 -25.02 10.17 1.77
N ASP A 610 -24.18 9.77 2.73
CA ASP A 610 -23.20 10.67 3.35
C ASP A 610 -22.15 11.10 2.33
N VAL A 611 -22.10 12.40 2.02
CA VAL A 611 -21.20 13.00 1.02
C VAL A 611 -19.84 13.36 1.62
N ARG A 612 -19.67 13.30 2.94
CA ARG A 612 -18.40 13.66 3.60
C ARG A 612 -17.24 12.81 3.10
N LEU A 613 -16.09 13.45 2.92
CA LEU A 613 -14.85 12.79 2.51
C LEU A 613 -13.88 12.66 3.69
N PRO A 614 -13.08 11.58 3.74
CA PRO A 614 -11.99 11.47 4.70
C PRO A 614 -10.94 12.57 4.49
N MET A 615 -10.20 12.88 5.54
CA MET A 615 -9.10 13.84 5.48
C MET A 615 -8.02 13.35 4.50
N LEU A 616 -7.52 14.23 3.64
CA LEU A 616 -6.45 13.93 2.68
C LEU A 616 -5.34 14.97 2.82
N VAL A 617 -4.12 14.51 3.08
CA VAL A 617 -2.96 15.36 3.33
C VAL A 617 -1.83 15.01 2.36
N TYR A 618 -1.33 16.02 1.66
CA TYR A 618 -0.09 15.96 0.88
C TYR A 618 1.08 16.33 1.78
N VAL A 619 2.13 15.51 1.78
CA VAL A 619 3.36 15.73 2.52
C VAL A 619 4.54 15.53 1.59
N SER A 620 5.41 16.52 1.49
CA SER A 620 6.76 16.36 0.95
C SER A 620 7.73 16.78 2.03
N ARG A 621 8.60 15.86 2.45
CA ARG A 621 9.60 16.12 3.49
C ARG A 621 10.70 17.04 3.00
N GLU A 622 11.35 17.74 3.91
CA GLU A 622 12.51 18.56 3.55
C GLU A 622 13.69 17.67 3.14
N LYS A 623 14.41 18.09 2.09
CA LYS A 623 15.67 17.48 1.67
C LYS A 623 16.72 18.54 1.49
N ARG A 624 17.94 18.27 1.94
CA ARG A 624 19.09 19.18 1.83
C ARG A 624 20.35 18.40 1.46
N PRO A 625 21.27 18.98 0.67
CA PRO A 625 22.56 18.35 0.38
C PRO A 625 23.32 18.07 1.68
N GLY A 626 23.91 16.88 1.80
CA GLY A 626 24.66 16.46 2.99
C GLY A 626 23.84 15.72 4.05
N TYR A 627 22.51 15.67 3.92
CA TYR A 627 21.64 14.87 4.79
C TYR A 627 21.20 13.59 4.09
N ASP A 628 21.39 12.42 4.73
CA ASP A 628 20.83 11.17 4.23
C ASP A 628 19.33 11.11 4.53
N HIS A 629 18.54 10.90 3.48
CA HIS A 629 17.10 10.86 3.55
C HIS A 629 16.55 9.43 3.70
N ASN A 630 17.36 8.38 3.77
CA ASN A 630 16.90 7.01 4.12
C ASN A 630 15.77 6.45 3.24
N LYS A 631 15.63 6.95 1.99
CA LYS A 631 14.61 6.52 0.99
C LYS A 631 13.22 6.37 1.63
N LYS A 632 12.52 5.25 1.39
CA LYS A 632 11.16 4.97 1.88
C LYS A 632 11.06 4.98 3.41
N ALA A 633 12.06 4.46 4.13
CA ALA A 633 12.03 4.40 5.59
C ALA A 633 11.92 5.80 6.21
N GLY A 634 12.69 6.76 5.71
CA GLY A 634 12.63 8.15 6.16
C GLY A 634 11.30 8.83 5.80
N ALA A 635 10.74 8.54 4.61
CA ALA A 635 9.43 9.05 4.20
C ALA A 635 8.32 8.56 5.14
N MET A 636 8.35 7.26 5.47
CA MET A 636 7.40 6.64 6.39
C MET A 636 7.53 7.20 7.82
N ASN A 637 8.75 7.42 8.31
CA ASN A 637 8.97 8.01 9.64
C ASN A 637 8.52 9.48 9.71
N ALA A 638 8.74 10.26 8.66
CA ALA A 638 8.20 11.61 8.54
C ALA A 638 6.66 11.61 8.64
N LEU A 639 6.00 10.71 7.88
CA LEU A 639 4.54 10.54 7.97
C LEU A 639 4.07 10.14 9.37
N VAL A 640 4.77 9.24 10.08
CA VAL A 640 4.42 8.88 11.46
C VAL A 640 4.39 10.11 12.36
N ARG A 641 5.38 10.99 12.26
CA ARG A 641 5.50 12.20 13.09
C ARG A 641 4.42 13.22 12.74
N THR A 642 4.26 13.57 11.47
CA THR A 642 3.20 14.49 11.00
C THR A 642 1.82 14.00 11.39
N SER A 643 1.54 12.73 11.13
CA SER A 643 0.25 12.13 11.43
C SER A 643 -0.05 12.09 12.92
N ALA A 644 0.96 11.93 13.78
CA ALA A 644 0.79 11.96 15.24
C ALA A 644 0.32 13.33 15.76
N ILE A 645 0.69 14.42 15.08
CA ILE A 645 0.31 15.79 15.45
C ILE A 645 -1.06 16.14 14.87
N MET A 646 -1.32 15.72 13.62
CA MET A 646 -2.56 16.08 12.93
C MET A 646 -3.74 15.19 13.32
N SER A 647 -3.68 13.89 13.05
CA SER A 647 -4.81 12.95 13.25
C SER A 647 -4.70 12.02 14.43
N ASN A 648 -3.46 11.70 14.82
CA ASN A 648 -3.11 10.84 15.92
C ASN A 648 -3.86 9.49 15.96
N GLY A 649 -4.07 8.85 14.80
CA GLY A 649 -4.74 7.56 14.72
C GLY A 649 -3.92 6.45 15.37
N PRO A 650 -4.46 5.64 16.29
CA PRO A 650 -3.71 4.58 16.99
C PRO A 650 -3.24 3.44 16.06
N PHE A 651 -3.85 3.31 14.88
CA PHE A 651 -3.50 2.32 13.89
C PHE A 651 -3.09 3.00 12.57
N ILE A 652 -2.06 2.45 11.93
CA ILE A 652 -1.48 2.98 10.69
C ILE A 652 -1.52 1.88 9.63
N LEU A 653 -2.20 2.09 8.51
CA LEU A 653 -2.13 1.22 7.34
C LEU A 653 -1.05 1.73 6.41
N ASN A 654 -0.07 0.89 6.08
CA ASN A 654 0.89 1.20 5.02
C ASN A 654 0.47 0.58 3.68
N LEU A 655 0.48 1.38 2.61
CA LEU A 655 0.25 0.97 1.23
C LEU A 655 1.28 1.59 0.27
N ASP A 656 1.69 0.79 -0.71
CA ASP A 656 2.46 1.29 -1.86
C ASP A 656 1.52 1.97 -2.86
N CYS A 657 2.03 2.92 -3.66
CA CYS A 657 1.24 3.69 -4.63
C CYS A 657 0.55 2.82 -5.71
N ASP A 658 1.06 1.61 -5.94
CA ASP A 658 0.52 0.61 -6.89
C ASP A 658 -0.43 -0.38 -6.24
N HIS A 659 -0.64 -0.33 -4.92
CA HIS A 659 -1.52 -1.22 -4.18
C HIS A 659 -2.77 -0.49 -3.69
N TYR A 660 -3.92 -0.89 -4.22
CA TYR A 660 -5.21 -0.28 -3.90
C TYR A 660 -6.11 -1.24 -3.10
N ILE A 661 -7.16 -0.67 -2.50
CA ILE A 661 -8.13 -1.41 -1.72
C ILE A 661 -9.15 -2.07 -2.64
N TYR A 662 -9.10 -3.39 -2.71
CA TYR A 662 -9.99 -4.18 -3.54
C TYR A 662 -11.30 -4.48 -2.79
N ASN A 663 -11.21 -4.96 -1.55
CA ASN A 663 -12.36 -5.19 -0.66
C ASN A 663 -12.53 -4.00 0.29
N SER A 664 -13.69 -3.35 0.25
CA SER A 664 -13.96 -2.18 1.10
C SER A 664 -14.08 -2.47 2.59
N LEU A 665 -14.23 -3.74 2.97
CA LEU A 665 -14.32 -4.18 4.36
C LEU A 665 -12.96 -4.51 4.99
N ALA A 666 -11.86 -4.40 4.24
CA ALA A 666 -10.53 -4.81 4.68
C ALA A 666 -10.08 -4.16 6.01
N LEU A 667 -10.36 -2.86 6.20
CA LEU A 667 -10.00 -2.18 7.45
C LEU A 667 -10.79 -2.74 8.64
N ARG A 668 -12.09 -3.00 8.46
CA ARG A 668 -12.93 -3.61 9.50
C ARG A 668 -12.46 -5.01 9.87
N GLU A 669 -12.06 -5.81 8.88
CA GLU A 669 -11.48 -7.15 9.11
C GLU A 669 -10.16 -7.07 9.89
N GLY A 670 -9.30 -6.11 9.58
CA GLY A 670 -8.09 -5.85 10.35
C GLY A 670 -8.36 -5.42 11.80
N MET A 671 -9.36 -4.54 12.00
CA MET A 671 -9.77 -4.08 13.32
C MET A 671 -10.35 -5.22 14.18
N CYS A 672 -11.05 -6.20 13.58
CA CYS A 672 -11.48 -7.38 14.32
C CYS A 672 -10.30 -8.05 15.04
N PHE A 673 -9.12 -8.15 14.42
CA PHE A 673 -7.95 -8.72 15.08
C PHE A 673 -7.36 -7.83 16.16
N MET A 674 -7.23 -6.53 15.87
CA MET A 674 -6.63 -5.56 16.81
C MET A 674 -7.47 -5.35 18.07
N LEU A 675 -8.80 -5.48 17.97
CA LEU A 675 -9.77 -5.21 19.04
C LEU A 675 -10.32 -6.47 19.72
N ASP A 676 -9.93 -7.67 19.28
CA ASP A 676 -10.36 -8.92 19.93
C ASP A 676 -9.58 -9.21 21.23
N ARG A 677 -10.02 -10.23 21.96
CA ARG A 677 -9.34 -10.73 23.16
C ARG A 677 -7.90 -11.14 22.84
N GLY A 678 -6.95 -10.45 23.44
CA GLY A 678 -5.52 -10.68 23.21
C GLY A 678 -4.94 -9.86 22.05
N GLY A 679 -5.72 -8.93 21.47
CA GLY A 679 -5.28 -7.98 20.45
C GLY A 679 -4.34 -6.89 20.98
N ASP A 680 -4.31 -6.71 22.30
CA ASP A 680 -3.35 -5.88 23.05
C ASP A 680 -1.88 -6.25 22.79
N ARG A 681 -1.61 -7.51 22.42
CA ARG A 681 -0.26 -8.02 22.11
C ARG A 681 0.07 -8.01 20.62
N ILE A 682 -0.83 -7.52 19.77
CA ILE A 682 -0.63 -7.48 18.32
C ILE A 682 0.08 -6.18 17.95
N CYS A 683 1.23 -6.27 17.28
CA CYS A 683 1.92 -5.12 16.70
C CYS A 683 1.40 -4.77 15.31
N TYR A 684 1.13 -5.76 14.46
CA TYR A 684 0.57 -5.53 13.14
C TYR A 684 -0.23 -6.70 12.59
N VAL A 685 -1.14 -6.38 11.66
CA VAL A 685 -1.92 -7.34 10.87
C VAL A 685 -1.46 -7.24 9.42
N GLN A 686 -0.88 -8.32 8.90
CA GLN A 686 -0.41 -8.42 7.52
C GLN A 686 -1.49 -9.06 6.64
N PHE A 687 -1.79 -8.45 5.51
CA PHE A 687 -2.66 -9.01 4.48
C PHE A 687 -1.83 -9.67 3.37
N PRO A 688 -2.38 -10.68 2.66
CA PRO A 688 -1.75 -11.23 1.47
C PRO A 688 -1.62 -10.16 0.39
N GLN A 689 -0.44 -10.05 -0.21
CA GLN A 689 -0.28 -9.26 -1.45
C GLN A 689 -0.78 -10.12 -2.61
N ARG A 690 -1.58 -9.48 -3.47
CA ARG A 690 -2.15 -10.09 -4.67
C ARG A 690 -1.91 -9.16 -5.84
N PHE A 691 -1.59 -9.72 -6.99
CA PHE A 691 -1.25 -8.94 -8.16
C PHE A 691 -2.26 -9.14 -9.28
N GLU A 692 -2.53 -8.07 -10.02
CA GLU A 692 -3.27 -8.08 -11.29
C GLU A 692 -2.31 -7.87 -12.47
N GLY A 693 -2.81 -8.08 -13.69
CA GLY A 693 -2.00 -7.94 -14.92
C GLY A 693 -1.00 -9.07 -15.15
N VAL A 694 -1.16 -10.21 -14.47
CA VAL A 694 -0.31 -11.38 -14.65
C VAL A 694 -0.78 -12.19 -15.87
N ASP A 695 0.16 -12.69 -16.67
CA ASP A 695 -0.09 -13.62 -17.77
C ASP A 695 -0.94 -14.81 -17.27
N PRO A 696 -2.01 -15.23 -17.98
CA PRO A 696 -2.77 -16.44 -17.64
C PRO A 696 -1.91 -17.70 -17.43
N SER A 697 -0.72 -17.78 -18.06
CA SER A 697 0.21 -18.89 -17.87
C SER A 697 1.15 -18.77 -16.66
N ASP A 698 1.16 -17.61 -15.99
CA ASP A 698 2.03 -17.20 -14.89
C ASP A 698 3.46 -17.75 -15.00
N ARG A 699 4.10 -17.47 -16.14
CA ARG A 699 5.42 -18.03 -16.49
C ARG A 699 6.52 -17.69 -15.49
N TYR A 700 6.43 -16.53 -14.85
CA TYR A 700 7.42 -16.00 -13.93
C TYR A 700 7.02 -16.12 -12.45
N ALA A 701 5.94 -16.87 -12.16
CA ALA A 701 5.42 -17.08 -10.81
C ALA A 701 5.23 -15.75 -10.04
N ASN A 702 4.69 -14.73 -10.72
CA ASN A 702 4.55 -13.38 -10.19
C ASN A 702 3.52 -13.33 -9.06
N HIS A 703 2.52 -14.22 -9.03
CA HIS A 703 1.56 -14.27 -7.93
C HIS A 703 2.20 -14.70 -6.60
N ASN A 704 3.32 -15.43 -6.63
CA ASN A 704 4.06 -15.91 -5.45
C ASN A 704 3.17 -16.56 -4.37
N LEU A 705 2.18 -17.35 -4.79
CA LEU A 705 1.17 -17.91 -3.89
C LEU A 705 1.75 -18.88 -2.87
N VAL A 706 2.83 -19.60 -3.20
CA VAL A 706 3.49 -20.51 -2.24
C VAL A 706 3.98 -19.75 -1.01
N PHE A 707 4.63 -18.60 -1.19
CA PHE A 707 5.08 -17.78 -0.08
C PHE A 707 3.91 -17.24 0.77
N PHE A 708 2.89 -16.68 0.13
CA PHE A 708 1.76 -16.03 0.82
C PHE A 708 0.74 -17.03 1.42
N ASP A 709 0.51 -18.17 0.78
CA ASP A 709 -0.53 -19.12 1.19
C ASP A 709 0.01 -20.41 1.84
N VAL A 710 1.32 -20.64 1.80
CA VAL A 710 1.97 -21.71 2.57
C VAL A 710 2.78 -21.11 3.71
N THR A 711 3.86 -20.39 3.38
CA THR A 711 4.86 -19.96 4.37
C THR A 711 4.31 -18.93 5.36
N MET A 712 3.60 -17.90 4.90
CA MET A 712 3.03 -16.88 5.79
C MET A 712 1.94 -17.44 6.72
N ARG A 713 1.08 -18.34 6.20
CA ARG A 713 0.03 -19.00 7.01
C ARG A 713 0.63 -19.96 8.04
N ALA A 714 1.73 -20.62 7.70
CA ALA A 714 2.51 -21.41 8.65
C ALA A 714 3.08 -20.54 9.78
N MET A 715 3.69 -19.40 9.44
CA MET A 715 4.28 -18.49 10.43
C MET A 715 3.23 -17.85 11.38
N ASP A 716 1.99 -17.65 10.93
CA ASP A 716 0.90 -17.16 11.80
C ASP A 716 0.59 -18.08 12.99
N GLY A 717 0.83 -19.39 12.84
CA GLY A 717 0.72 -20.35 13.94
C GLY A 717 1.82 -20.23 15.00
N LEU A 718 2.95 -19.63 14.64
CA LEU A 718 4.08 -19.38 15.54
C LEU A 718 3.89 -18.03 16.27
N GLN A 719 4.69 -17.02 15.92
CA GLN A 719 4.57 -15.67 16.47
C GLN A 719 3.88 -14.71 15.50
N GLY A 720 3.70 -15.09 14.24
CA GLY A 720 3.06 -14.24 13.24
C GLY A 720 3.90 -14.11 11.94
N PRO A 721 3.29 -13.63 10.85
CA PRO A 721 4.00 -13.36 9.59
C PRO A 721 5.01 -12.21 9.73
N MET A 722 6.05 -12.22 8.90
CA MET A 722 6.94 -11.07 8.73
C MET A 722 6.26 -9.95 7.94
N TYR A 723 6.71 -8.71 8.16
CA TYR A 723 6.25 -7.56 7.40
C TYR A 723 6.90 -7.54 6.02
N VAL A 724 6.10 -7.30 4.98
CA VAL A 724 6.48 -7.44 3.55
C VAL A 724 6.33 -6.13 2.75
N GLY A 725 6.28 -4.99 3.44
CA GLY A 725 6.40 -3.67 2.80
C GLY A 725 5.11 -2.96 2.39
N THR A 726 3.97 -3.65 2.30
CA THR A 726 2.64 -3.07 1.96
C THR A 726 1.49 -3.93 2.49
N GLY A 727 0.28 -3.36 2.58
CA GLY A 727 -0.94 -4.04 2.99
C GLY A 727 -0.90 -4.47 4.46
N CYS A 728 -0.43 -3.59 5.34
CA CYS A 728 -0.21 -3.93 6.75
C CYS A 728 -0.72 -2.84 7.69
N ILE A 729 -1.54 -3.24 8.67
CA ILE A 729 -2.07 -2.34 9.71
C ILE A 729 -1.18 -2.49 10.95
N PHE A 730 -0.42 -1.44 11.27
CA PHE A 730 0.43 -1.34 12.44
C PHE A 730 -0.30 -0.69 13.62
N ARG A 731 0.10 -1.09 14.81
CA ARG A 731 -0.18 -0.36 16.05
C ARG A 731 0.90 0.72 16.22
N ARG A 732 0.48 1.98 16.34
CA ARG A 732 1.38 3.14 16.45
C ARG A 732 2.37 3.02 17.62
N THR A 733 1.93 2.57 18.79
CA THR A 733 2.82 2.38 19.95
C THR A 733 3.89 1.29 19.74
N ALA A 734 3.61 0.28 18.91
CA ALA A 734 4.62 -0.71 18.55
C ALA A 734 5.70 -0.12 17.64
N LEU A 735 5.33 0.80 16.73
CA LEU A 735 6.27 1.57 15.89
C LEU A 735 7.14 2.52 16.73
N TYR A 736 6.59 3.12 17.79
CA TYR A 736 7.36 3.92 18.75
C TYR A 736 8.38 3.11 19.56
N GLY A 737 8.40 1.79 19.42
CA GLY A 737 9.35 0.91 20.08
C GLY A 737 9.00 0.58 21.52
N PHE A 738 7.77 0.84 21.96
CA PHE A 738 7.27 0.32 23.24
C PHE A 738 7.14 -1.20 23.18
N SER A 739 7.21 -1.87 24.33
CA SER A 739 7.01 -3.31 24.43
C SER A 739 5.52 -3.65 24.64
N PRO A 740 5.10 -4.88 24.35
CA PRO A 740 3.71 -5.27 24.57
C PRO A 740 3.37 -5.17 26.07
N PRO A 741 2.12 -4.78 26.43
CA PRO A 741 1.67 -4.65 27.82
C PRO A 741 1.78 -5.95 28.62
N ARG A 742 1.87 -7.10 27.92
CA ARG A 742 2.04 -8.44 28.49
C ARG A 742 3.14 -9.18 27.76
N ALA A 743 4.39 -8.86 28.07
CA ALA A 743 5.56 -9.57 27.53
C ALA A 743 5.71 -10.97 28.15
N THR A 744 6.09 -11.96 27.35
CA THR A 744 6.39 -13.31 27.82
C THR A 744 7.79 -13.71 27.39
N GLU A 745 8.59 -14.20 28.33
CA GLU A 745 9.95 -14.66 28.06
C GLU A 745 10.00 -16.19 27.99
N HIS A 746 10.75 -16.71 27.01
CA HIS A 746 10.90 -18.13 26.75
C HIS A 746 12.28 -18.61 27.24
N HIS A 747 12.29 -19.45 28.28
CA HIS A 747 13.50 -20.04 28.86
C HIS A 747 13.67 -21.54 28.53
N GLY A 748 14.93 -21.97 28.42
CA GLY A 748 15.36 -23.34 28.08
C GLY A 748 15.65 -23.56 26.59
N TRP A 749 16.32 -24.67 26.23
CA TRP A 749 16.82 -24.99 24.87
C TRP A 749 15.74 -24.89 23.77
N PHE A 750 14.47 -25.18 24.11
CA PHE A 750 13.32 -25.08 23.20
C PHE A 750 12.22 -24.10 23.67
N GLY A 751 12.51 -23.23 24.64
CA GLY A 751 11.54 -22.25 25.15
C GLY A 751 10.34 -22.86 25.91
N ARG A 752 10.52 -24.06 26.50
CA ARG A 752 9.45 -24.80 27.21
C ARG A 752 9.04 -24.14 28.54
N ARG A 753 9.92 -23.39 29.21
CA ARG A 753 9.57 -22.62 30.43
C ARG A 753 9.12 -21.22 30.01
N LYS A 754 7.89 -20.86 30.39
CA LYS A 754 7.30 -19.54 30.12
C LYS A 754 7.26 -18.76 31.41
N THR A 755 8.04 -17.68 31.50
CA THR A 755 7.90 -16.73 32.60
C THR A 755 7.03 -15.59 32.09
N LYS A 756 5.85 -15.40 32.69
CA LYS A 756 4.99 -14.26 32.39
C LYS A 756 5.53 -13.08 33.19
N LEU A 757 6.14 -12.11 32.52
CA LEU A 757 6.45 -10.84 33.14
C LEU A 757 5.14 -10.03 33.14
N PHE A 758 4.46 -9.97 34.29
CA PHE A 758 3.46 -8.95 34.50
C PHE A 758 4.20 -7.70 34.96
N LEU A 759 4.24 -6.66 34.14
CA LEU A 759 4.85 -5.36 34.49
C LEU A 759 4.01 -4.58 35.54
N LEU A 760 3.25 -5.27 36.38
CA LEU A 760 2.40 -4.71 37.43
C LEU A 760 2.64 -5.47 38.74
N ARG A 761 3.48 -4.89 39.59
CA ARG A 761 3.73 -5.33 40.97
C ARG A 761 2.43 -5.16 41.77
N LYS A 762 1.95 -6.21 42.44
CA LYS A 762 0.92 -6.09 43.49
C LYS A 762 1.48 -5.20 44.61
N PRO A 763 0.76 -4.19 45.12
CA PRO A 763 1.15 -3.53 46.34
C PRO A 763 0.87 -4.49 47.51
N THR A 764 1.89 -4.76 48.31
CA THR A 764 1.75 -5.36 49.63
C THR A 764 0.99 -4.41 50.54
N MET A 765 -0.01 -4.95 51.24
CA MET A 765 -0.88 -4.26 52.20
C MET A 765 -0.08 -3.42 53.22
N GLY A 766 -0.39 -2.13 53.31
CA GLY A 766 0.11 -1.22 54.35
C GLY A 766 -0.69 0.09 54.37
N LYS A 767 -1.63 0.18 55.33
CA LYS A 767 -2.37 1.34 55.90
C LYS A 767 -2.90 2.49 55.01
N LYS A 768 -4.19 2.78 55.21
CA LYS A 768 -4.99 3.92 54.73
C LYS A 768 -4.38 5.29 55.11
N HIS A 769 -4.26 6.19 54.13
CA HIS A 769 -4.73 7.58 54.22
C HIS A 769 -4.85 8.20 52.82
N ASP A 770 -5.96 8.90 52.61
CA ASP A 770 -6.37 9.89 51.59
C ASP A 770 -6.09 9.70 50.09
N ARG A 771 -7.13 10.04 49.33
CA ARG A 771 -7.36 9.71 47.93
C ARG A 771 -7.43 11.02 47.15
N GLU A 772 -6.32 11.39 46.52
CA GLU A 772 -6.28 12.38 45.44
C GLU A 772 -5.78 11.72 44.15
N GLU A 773 -6.35 12.17 43.04
CA GLU A 773 -6.16 11.69 41.67
C GLU A 773 -4.68 11.62 41.29
N LYS A 774 -4.22 10.44 40.86
CA LYS A 774 -2.95 10.28 40.13
C LYS A 774 -3.20 9.46 38.87
N ASP A 775 -3.08 10.15 37.73
CA ASP A 775 -3.01 9.58 36.41
C ASP A 775 -1.87 8.55 36.32
N ILE A 776 -2.22 7.35 35.86
CA ILE A 776 -1.30 6.23 35.71
C ILE A 776 -0.53 6.41 34.39
N VAL A 777 0.62 7.08 34.48
CA VAL A 777 1.68 7.10 33.46
C VAL A 777 2.24 5.68 33.31
N LEU A 778 2.51 5.26 32.06
CA LEU A 778 3.12 3.97 31.75
C LEU A 778 4.52 3.83 32.36
N PRO A 779 4.90 2.65 32.88
CA PRO A 779 6.29 2.35 33.14
C PRO A 779 7.02 1.93 31.84
N PRO A 780 8.22 2.45 31.59
CA PRO A 780 9.09 2.09 30.47
C PRO A 780 10.00 0.88 30.79
N ILE A 781 10.77 0.45 29.79
CA ILE A 781 11.64 -0.74 29.86
C ILE A 781 13.10 -0.31 29.65
N GLY A 782 13.90 -0.60 30.67
CA GLY A 782 15.35 -0.80 30.66
C GLY A 782 15.70 -1.67 31.85
N ASP A 783 16.48 -2.73 31.63
CA ASP A 783 17.16 -3.46 32.70
C ASP A 783 18.19 -2.51 33.34
N ASP A 784 17.92 -1.99 34.53
CA ASP A 784 18.87 -1.85 35.64
C ASP A 784 18.17 -1.20 36.85
N ASP A 785 18.60 -1.62 38.02
CA ASP A 785 17.97 -1.36 39.31
C ASP A 785 18.12 0.12 39.77
N ASN A 786 16.98 0.71 40.14
CA ASN A 786 16.78 1.81 41.10
C ASN A 786 17.29 3.24 40.75
N GLU A 787 16.37 4.22 40.91
CA GLU A 787 16.57 5.70 41.07
C GLU A 787 16.09 6.66 39.95
N GLU A 788 15.30 6.26 38.94
CA GLU A 788 15.01 7.13 37.78
C GLU A 788 13.56 7.65 37.63
N GLY A 789 13.12 8.55 38.52
CA GLY A 789 11.94 9.39 38.23
C GLY A 789 12.29 10.65 37.42
N ASP A 790 13.46 11.24 37.72
CA ASP A 790 13.89 12.53 37.17
C ASP A 790 14.82 12.41 35.94
N VAL A 791 15.42 11.24 35.72
CA VAL A 791 16.29 10.96 34.55
C VAL A 791 15.47 10.71 33.28
N GLU A 792 14.23 10.27 33.40
CA GLU A 792 13.41 9.76 32.30
C GLU A 792 12.75 10.85 31.45
N SER A 793 12.32 11.96 32.08
CA SER A 793 11.83 13.15 31.36
C SER A 793 12.93 13.76 30.48
N ALA A 794 14.19 13.62 30.88
CA ALA A 794 15.35 14.06 30.11
C ALA A 794 15.72 13.13 28.93
N LEU A 795 15.21 11.88 28.91
CA LEU A 795 15.45 10.90 27.83
C LEU A 795 14.37 10.93 26.73
N LEU A 796 13.17 11.42 27.03
CA LEU A 796 12.08 11.54 26.04
C LEU A 796 12.46 12.42 24.83
N PRO A 797 13.08 13.61 25.01
CA PRO A 797 13.55 14.41 23.87
C PRO A 797 14.63 13.72 23.05
N LYS A 798 15.52 12.95 23.67
CA LYS A 798 16.52 12.14 22.95
C LYS A 798 15.88 11.04 22.12
N ARG A 799 14.73 10.50 22.55
CA ARG A 799 14.07 9.39 21.88
C ARG A 799 13.14 9.83 20.75
N PHE A 800 12.30 10.85 21.00
CA PHE A 800 11.25 11.27 20.06
C PHE A 800 11.54 12.62 19.37
N GLY A 801 12.54 13.35 19.82
CA GLY A 801 12.89 14.69 19.34
C GLY A 801 12.33 15.80 20.23
N SER A 802 12.55 17.04 19.82
CA SER A 802 12.28 18.25 20.62
C SER A 802 10.81 18.71 20.63
N SER A 803 9.92 18.13 19.82
CA SER A 803 8.52 18.55 19.71
C SER A 803 7.69 18.07 20.92
N ALA A 804 7.19 19.02 21.71
CA ALA A 804 6.37 18.73 22.89
C ALA A 804 4.97 18.19 22.52
N THR A 805 4.39 18.67 21.42
CA THR A 805 3.10 18.20 20.88
C THR A 805 3.18 16.75 20.41
N LEU A 806 4.29 16.36 19.76
CA LEU A 806 4.53 14.97 19.38
C LEU A 806 4.63 14.06 20.61
N VAL A 807 5.31 14.48 21.68
CA VAL A 807 5.42 13.68 22.91
C VAL A 807 4.07 13.57 23.62
N ALA A 808 3.29 14.66 23.68
CA ALA A 808 1.97 14.69 24.28
C ALA A 808 0.94 13.82 23.53
N SER A 809 1.11 13.59 22.23
CA SER A 809 0.19 12.78 21.43
C SER A 809 0.33 11.27 21.65
N ILE A 810 1.49 10.79 22.13
CA ILE A 810 1.79 9.37 22.38
C ILE A 810 0.81 8.71 23.37
N PRO A 811 0.60 9.22 24.60
CA PRO A 811 -0.33 8.60 25.56
C PRO A 811 -1.78 8.60 25.06
N VAL A 812 -2.17 9.62 24.29
CA VAL A 812 -3.50 9.70 23.66
C VAL A 812 -3.67 8.56 22.65
N ALA A 813 -2.71 8.37 21.74
CA ALA A 813 -2.76 7.26 20.78
C ALA A 813 -2.79 5.89 21.46
N GLU A 814 -2.03 5.71 22.55
CA GLU A 814 -2.10 4.47 23.30
C GLU A 814 -3.49 4.22 23.87
N TYR A 815 -4.06 5.22 24.55
CA TYR A 815 -5.39 5.11 25.16
C TYR A 815 -6.46 4.77 24.11
N GLN A 816 -6.45 5.43 22.95
CA GLN A 816 -7.37 5.14 21.84
C GLN A 816 -7.18 3.71 21.28
N GLY A 817 -5.96 3.19 21.32
CA GLY A 817 -5.62 1.84 20.86
C GLY A 817 -5.92 0.71 21.86
N ARG A 818 -6.38 1.01 23.09
CA ARG A 818 -6.71 -0.01 24.12
C ARG A 818 -8.02 -0.74 23.79
N LEU A 819 -8.13 -1.97 24.30
CA LEU A 819 -9.33 -2.81 24.18
C LEU A 819 -10.47 -2.25 25.05
N LEU A 820 -11.73 -2.57 24.70
CA LEU A 820 -12.89 -2.24 25.54
C LEU A 820 -12.84 -2.98 26.90
N GLN A 821 -13.16 -2.27 27.97
CA GLN A 821 -13.21 -2.80 29.34
C GLN A 821 -14.50 -3.59 29.58
N ASP A 822 -14.45 -4.90 29.33
CA ASP A 822 -15.64 -5.77 29.39
C ASP A 822 -15.70 -6.67 30.66
N MET A 823 -14.92 -6.38 31.71
CA MET A 823 -14.91 -7.17 32.96
C MET A 823 -14.87 -6.28 34.21
N ALA A 824 -15.68 -6.62 35.21
CA ALA A 824 -15.62 -6.12 36.59
C ALA A 824 -14.43 -6.71 37.40
N GLY A 825 -13.31 -6.99 36.73
CA GLY A 825 -12.08 -7.50 37.32
C GLY A 825 -10.89 -6.69 36.84
N ALA A 826 -10.11 -6.16 37.77
CA ALA A 826 -8.99 -5.24 37.59
C ALA A 826 -8.15 -5.48 36.30
N GLY A 827 -8.22 -4.57 35.33
CA GLY A 827 -7.38 -4.60 34.12
C GLY A 827 -7.70 -3.52 33.07
N GLN A 828 -6.62 -2.90 32.55
CA GLN A 828 -6.51 -1.76 31.63
C GLN A 828 -7.31 -1.90 30.30
N GLY A 829 -8.52 -1.35 30.24
CA GLY A 829 -9.28 -1.19 28.99
C GLY A 829 -9.93 0.19 28.95
N ARG A 830 -10.31 0.67 27.75
CA ARG A 830 -11.06 1.91 27.59
C ARG A 830 -12.56 1.67 27.82
N PRO A 831 -13.30 2.60 28.42
CA PRO A 831 -14.76 2.50 28.52
C PRO A 831 -15.39 2.61 27.12
N ALA A 832 -16.52 1.93 26.92
CA ALA A 832 -17.28 2.00 25.68
C ALA A 832 -17.82 3.43 25.46
N GLY A 833 -17.74 3.92 24.22
CA GLY A 833 -18.14 5.28 23.85
C GLY A 833 -17.05 6.34 24.05
N SER A 834 -15.88 5.97 24.57
CA SER A 834 -14.75 6.89 24.78
C SER A 834 -14.25 7.56 23.51
N LEU A 835 -14.39 6.92 22.34
CA LEU A 835 -13.97 7.48 21.05
C LEU A 835 -15.14 8.03 20.23
N ALA A 836 -16.35 8.10 20.79
CA ALA A 836 -17.51 8.71 20.12
C ALA A 836 -17.46 10.26 20.15
N VAL A 837 -16.44 10.84 20.78
CA VAL A 837 -16.20 12.28 20.86
C VAL A 837 -15.74 12.80 19.48
N PRO A 838 -16.28 13.95 19.00
CA PRO A 838 -15.78 14.63 17.82
C PRO A 838 -14.28 14.89 17.90
N ARG A 839 -13.60 14.84 16.76
CA ARG A 839 -12.21 15.29 16.66
C ARG A 839 -12.17 16.82 16.70
N GLU A 840 -11.18 17.38 17.38
CA GLU A 840 -10.91 18.81 17.37
C GLU A 840 -10.56 19.28 15.94
N PRO A 841 -11.02 20.47 15.54
CA PRO A 841 -10.65 21.02 14.24
C PRO A 841 -9.13 21.20 14.15
N LEU A 842 -8.58 21.07 12.94
CA LEU A 842 -7.17 21.37 12.73
C LEU A 842 -6.97 22.88 12.79
N ASP A 843 -5.94 23.32 13.52
CA ASP A 843 -5.51 24.71 13.57
C ASP A 843 -4.24 24.93 12.74
N ALA A 844 -4.02 26.15 12.26
CA ALA A 844 -2.83 26.51 11.48
C ALA A 844 -1.53 26.30 12.28
N ALA A 845 -1.55 26.51 13.59
CA ALA A 845 -0.42 26.25 14.48
C ALA A 845 -0.04 24.76 14.51
N THR A 846 -1.03 23.87 14.55
CA THR A 846 -0.83 22.42 14.51
C THR A 846 -0.19 21.98 13.19
N VAL A 847 -0.59 22.59 12.06
CA VAL A 847 0.03 22.31 10.75
C VAL A 847 1.46 22.87 10.68
N ALA A 848 1.71 24.06 11.22
CA ALA A 848 3.05 24.64 11.28
C ALA A 848 4.02 23.76 12.09
N GLU A 849 3.57 23.26 13.24
CA GLU A 849 4.34 22.31 14.05
C GLU A 849 4.56 20.98 13.31
N ALA A 850 3.56 20.52 12.55
CA ALA A 850 3.67 19.31 11.73
C ALA A 850 4.72 19.42 10.60
N ILE A 851 5.03 20.63 10.12
CA ILE A 851 6.15 20.88 9.20
C ILE A 851 7.49 20.80 9.92
N SER A 852 7.57 21.36 11.13
CA SER A 852 8.82 21.38 11.89
C SER A 852 9.37 19.96 12.12
N VAL A 853 8.47 18.98 12.33
CA VAL A 853 8.84 17.57 12.58
C VAL A 853 9.20 16.78 11.32
N ILE A 854 8.97 17.32 10.11
CA ILE A 854 9.41 16.69 8.84
C ILE A 854 10.69 17.31 8.26
N SER A 855 11.30 18.23 9.01
CA SER A 855 12.59 18.81 8.65
C SER A 855 13.69 17.76 8.63
N CYS A 856 14.71 17.99 7.79
CA CYS A 856 15.80 17.02 7.59
C CYS A 856 16.66 16.80 8.84
N PHE A 857 16.79 17.83 9.68
CA PHE A 857 17.60 17.80 10.91
C PHE A 857 16.83 17.28 12.12
N TYR A 858 15.50 17.09 12.04
CA TYR A 858 14.70 16.66 13.20
C TYR A 858 15.19 15.31 13.76
N GLU A 859 15.72 14.46 12.89
CA GLU A 859 16.18 13.12 13.23
C GLU A 859 17.60 13.12 13.82
N ASP A 860 18.34 14.24 13.71
CA ASP A 860 19.70 14.35 14.22
C ASP A 860 19.72 14.19 15.74
N LYS A 861 20.60 13.30 16.23
CA LYS A 861 20.77 12.98 17.65
C LYS A 861 19.51 12.41 18.32
N THR A 862 18.52 11.97 17.53
CA THR A 862 17.36 11.24 18.02
C THR A 862 17.49 9.73 17.81
N GLU A 863 16.61 8.94 18.42
CA GLU A 863 16.55 7.50 18.19
C GLU A 863 15.67 7.10 16.98
N TRP A 864 15.19 8.06 16.17
CA TRP A 864 14.43 7.77 14.95
C TRP A 864 15.27 6.99 13.94
N GLY A 865 14.67 5.96 13.32
CA GLY A 865 15.37 5.06 12.41
C GLY A 865 16.30 4.05 13.08
N GLY A 866 16.89 4.41 14.21
CA GLY A 866 17.74 3.54 15.03
C GLY A 866 16.93 2.61 15.93
N ARG A 867 16.06 3.16 16.79
CA ARG A 867 15.19 2.38 17.72
C ARG A 867 13.70 2.59 17.51
N VAL A 868 13.31 3.75 16.99
CA VAL A 868 11.94 4.24 16.82
C VAL A 868 11.58 4.29 15.33
N GLY A 869 10.37 3.86 14.97
CA GLY A 869 9.87 3.89 13.59
C GLY A 869 10.36 2.74 12.72
N TRP A 870 10.35 2.96 11.40
CA TRP A 870 10.98 2.13 10.39
C TRP A 870 12.50 2.22 10.49
N ILE A 871 13.17 1.09 10.35
CA ILE A 871 14.61 0.98 10.60
C ILE A 871 15.43 1.47 9.40
N TYR A 872 16.46 2.27 9.68
CA TYR A 872 17.38 2.81 8.67
C TYR A 872 18.54 1.87 8.35
N GLY A 873 19.24 2.17 7.24
CA GLY A 873 20.49 1.49 6.86
C GLY A 873 20.35 0.11 6.21
N SER A 874 19.12 -0.37 5.97
CA SER A 874 18.87 -1.65 5.27
C SER A 874 18.06 -1.41 3.99
N VAL A 875 18.40 -2.10 2.90
CA VAL A 875 17.61 -2.06 1.64
C VAL A 875 16.25 -2.77 1.81
N THR A 876 16.16 -3.66 2.78
CA THR A 876 14.93 -4.38 3.18
C THR A 876 14.54 -3.95 4.59
N GLU A 877 14.13 -2.68 4.73
CA GLU A 877 13.72 -2.09 6.00
C GLU A 877 12.47 -2.77 6.57
N ASP A 878 11.64 -3.34 5.70
CA ASP A 878 10.38 -4.01 6.02
C ASP A 878 10.60 -5.24 6.92
N VAL A 879 11.39 -6.20 6.47
CA VAL A 879 11.65 -7.44 7.23
C VAL A 879 12.35 -7.12 8.55
N VAL A 880 13.27 -6.15 8.56
CA VAL A 880 14.00 -5.71 9.76
C VAL A 880 13.07 -5.06 10.78
N THR A 881 12.18 -4.17 10.33
CA THR A 881 11.20 -3.50 11.20
C THR A 881 10.28 -4.53 11.86
N GLY A 882 9.79 -5.50 11.09
CA GLY A 882 8.98 -6.61 11.63
C GLY A 882 9.75 -7.51 12.60
N TYR A 883 11.00 -7.89 12.26
CA TYR A 883 11.89 -8.66 13.14
C TYR A 883 12.08 -7.97 14.48
N ARG A 884 12.36 -6.66 14.49
CA ARG A 884 12.62 -5.91 15.71
C ARG A 884 11.40 -5.85 16.63
N MET A 885 10.19 -5.67 16.08
CA MET A 885 8.95 -5.73 16.86
C MET A 885 8.76 -7.11 17.48
N HIS A 886 8.96 -8.18 16.73
CA HIS A 886 8.90 -9.54 17.25
C HIS A 886 9.98 -9.84 18.30
N ASN A 887 11.17 -9.27 18.13
CA ASN A 887 12.27 -9.41 19.08
C ASN A 887 11.96 -8.73 20.42
N ARG A 888 11.12 -7.69 20.45
CA ARG A 888 10.58 -7.08 21.68
C ARG A 888 9.48 -7.90 22.36
N GLY A 889 8.98 -8.95 21.70
CA GLY A 889 7.93 -9.85 22.20
C GLY A 889 6.53 -9.57 21.65
N TRP A 890 6.39 -8.64 20.70
CA TRP A 890 5.12 -8.44 20.01
C TRP A 890 4.73 -9.64 19.15
N ARG A 891 3.45 -9.74 18.81
CA ARG A 891 2.89 -10.76 17.93
C ARG A 891 2.31 -10.11 16.68
N SER A 892 2.43 -10.73 15.52
CA SER A 892 1.70 -10.31 14.32
C SER A 892 0.64 -11.34 13.93
N ILE A 893 -0.28 -10.93 13.06
CA ILE A 893 -1.35 -11.80 12.54
C ILE A 893 -1.38 -11.74 11.02
N TYR A 894 -1.64 -12.89 10.41
CA TYR A 894 -1.92 -12.97 8.98
C TYR A 894 -3.44 -13.02 8.72
N CYS A 895 -3.97 -12.04 8.00
CA CYS A 895 -5.40 -11.92 7.71
C CYS A 895 -5.68 -12.29 6.24
N VAL A 896 -6.16 -13.51 6.02
CA VAL A 896 -6.64 -13.95 4.70
C VAL A 896 -8.14 -13.73 4.64
N THR A 897 -8.54 -12.81 3.77
CA THR A 897 -9.93 -12.37 3.57
C THR A 897 -10.59 -13.21 2.48
N LYS A 898 -11.93 -13.30 2.47
CA LYS A 898 -12.65 -14.12 1.48
C LYS A 898 -12.50 -13.57 0.05
N ARG A 899 -12.54 -12.26 -0.09
CA ARG A 899 -12.12 -11.52 -1.28
C ARG A 899 -10.77 -10.91 -1.00
N ASP A 900 -9.90 -10.80 -1.99
CA ASP A 900 -8.59 -10.16 -1.81
C ASP A 900 -8.78 -8.76 -1.21
N ALA A 901 -8.05 -8.46 -0.13
CA ALA A 901 -8.15 -7.17 0.56
C ALA A 901 -7.53 -6.06 -0.27
N PHE A 902 -6.31 -6.31 -0.73
CA PHE A 902 -5.48 -5.39 -1.51
C PHE A 902 -5.04 -6.08 -2.78
N ARG A 903 -4.97 -5.32 -3.86
CA ARG A 903 -4.39 -5.77 -5.13
C ARG A 903 -3.45 -4.70 -5.64
N GLY A 904 -2.35 -5.13 -6.24
CA GLY A 904 -1.41 -4.25 -6.92
C GLY A 904 -1.02 -4.73 -8.31
N THR A 905 -0.19 -3.97 -8.99
CA THR A 905 0.31 -4.33 -10.33
C THR A 905 1.63 -5.10 -10.22
N ALA A 906 1.74 -6.25 -10.89
CA ALA A 906 3.00 -7.00 -10.93
C ALA A 906 3.92 -6.46 -12.04
N PRO A 907 5.26 -6.55 -11.86
CA PRO A 907 6.19 -6.30 -12.96
C PRO A 907 5.96 -7.34 -14.07
N ILE A 908 5.74 -6.85 -15.28
CA ILE A 908 5.40 -7.68 -16.43
C ILE A 908 6.68 -8.31 -17.02
N ASN A 909 7.81 -7.61 -16.97
CA ASN A 909 9.03 -8.03 -17.66
C ASN A 909 9.93 -8.94 -16.78
N LEU A 910 10.59 -9.91 -17.42
CA LEU A 910 11.56 -10.79 -16.75
C LEU A 910 12.73 -10.00 -16.12
N THR A 911 13.24 -8.99 -16.82
CA THR A 911 14.38 -8.18 -16.36
C THR A 911 14.03 -7.44 -15.06
N ASP A 912 12.88 -6.77 -15.02
CA ASP A 912 12.43 -6.01 -13.85
C ASP A 912 12.16 -6.95 -12.67
N ARG A 913 11.61 -8.14 -12.94
CA ARG A 913 11.42 -9.19 -11.94
C ARG A 913 12.75 -9.71 -11.37
N LEU A 914 13.78 -9.92 -12.20
CA LEU A 914 15.12 -10.33 -11.73
C LEU A 914 15.78 -9.24 -10.88
N HIS A 915 15.67 -7.96 -11.27
CA HIS A 915 16.17 -6.85 -10.45
C HIS A 915 15.41 -6.72 -9.12
N GLN A 916 14.11 -7.02 -9.09
CA GLN A 916 13.34 -7.07 -7.85
C GLN A 916 13.86 -8.17 -6.91
N VAL A 917 14.06 -9.39 -7.41
CA VAL A 917 14.60 -10.51 -6.63
C VAL A 917 16.03 -10.24 -6.17
N LEU A 918 16.85 -9.59 -7.01
CA LEU A 918 18.20 -9.15 -6.64
C LEU A 918 18.17 -8.22 -5.42
N ARG A 919 17.27 -7.23 -5.40
CA ARG A 919 17.13 -6.30 -4.26
C ARG A 919 16.74 -7.03 -2.98
N TRP A 920 15.78 -7.96 -3.05
CA TRP A 920 15.35 -8.76 -1.89
C TRP A 920 16.48 -9.65 -1.35
N ALA A 921 17.22 -10.31 -2.23
CA ALA A 921 18.34 -11.15 -1.84
C ALA A 921 19.49 -10.33 -1.25
N THR A 922 19.77 -9.14 -1.80
CA THR A 922 20.82 -8.25 -1.29
C THR A 922 20.49 -7.75 0.11
N GLY A 923 19.25 -7.31 0.33
CA GLY A 923 18.79 -6.91 1.67
C GLY A 923 18.81 -8.08 2.66
N SER A 924 18.49 -9.29 2.22
CA SER A 924 18.58 -10.48 3.09
C SER A 924 20.02 -10.81 3.51
N VAL A 925 21.00 -10.66 2.60
CA VAL A 925 22.43 -10.81 2.91
C VAL A 925 22.90 -9.71 3.87
N GLU A 926 22.45 -8.47 3.68
CA GLU A 926 22.72 -7.35 4.59
C GLU A 926 22.16 -7.63 5.99
N ILE A 927 20.93 -8.14 6.11
CA ILE A 927 20.34 -8.55 7.39
C ILE A 927 21.21 -9.62 8.06
N PHE A 928 21.71 -10.60 7.30
CA PHE A 928 22.54 -11.68 7.83
C PHE A 928 23.85 -11.19 8.46
N PHE A 929 24.50 -10.19 7.86
CA PHE A 929 25.74 -9.60 8.39
C PHE A 929 25.50 -8.45 9.38
N SER A 930 24.27 -7.94 9.48
CA SER A 930 23.91 -6.88 10.43
C SER A 930 23.75 -7.39 11.87
N GLN A 931 23.69 -6.45 12.83
CA GLN A 931 23.34 -6.74 14.23
C GLN A 931 21.92 -7.33 14.39
N ASN A 932 21.06 -7.21 13.36
CA ASN A 932 19.70 -7.73 13.37
C ASN A 932 19.61 -9.22 12.97
N ASN A 933 20.72 -9.97 12.98
CA ASN A 933 20.70 -11.40 12.70
C ASN A 933 19.87 -12.16 13.76
N ALA A 934 19.02 -13.07 13.31
CA ALA A 934 18.13 -13.89 14.13
C ALA A 934 18.86 -14.79 15.14
N LEU A 935 20.17 -15.07 14.95
CA LEU A 935 21.00 -15.77 15.92
C LEU A 935 21.14 -15.01 17.25
N PHE A 936 21.17 -13.68 17.20
CA PHE A 936 21.29 -12.80 18.36
C PHE A 936 19.93 -12.36 18.92
N ALA A 937 18.84 -13.00 18.48
CA ALA A 937 17.50 -12.64 18.95
C ALA A 937 17.31 -12.92 20.45
N SER A 938 16.53 -12.05 21.08
CA SER A 938 16.20 -12.09 22.51
C SER A 938 15.38 -13.33 22.88
N ARG A 939 15.30 -13.60 24.19
CA ARG A 939 14.47 -14.67 24.76
C ARG A 939 12.97 -14.46 24.58
N ARG A 940 12.53 -13.28 24.14
CA ARG A 940 11.11 -12.96 23.88
C ARG A 940 10.62 -13.51 22.55
N MET A 941 11.53 -13.78 21.59
CA MET A 941 11.17 -14.40 20.31
C MET A 941 11.14 -15.92 20.40
N LYS A 942 10.09 -16.55 19.87
CA LYS A 942 9.94 -18.03 19.88
C LYS A 942 11.03 -18.71 19.06
N PHE A 943 11.55 -19.85 19.51
CA PHE A 943 12.62 -20.60 18.82
C PHE A 943 12.32 -20.85 17.33
N LEU A 944 11.15 -21.42 17.00
CA LEU A 944 10.76 -21.66 15.60
C LEU A 944 10.61 -20.36 14.78
N GLN A 945 10.27 -19.24 15.41
CA GLN A 945 10.27 -17.93 14.75
C GLN A 945 11.70 -17.45 14.46
N ARG A 946 12.67 -17.72 15.35
CA ARG A 946 14.10 -17.44 15.10
C ARG A 946 14.60 -18.24 13.92
N VAL A 947 14.27 -19.53 13.86
CA VAL A 947 14.59 -20.38 12.72
C VAL A 947 13.98 -19.83 11.43
N ALA A 948 12.74 -19.35 11.45
CA ALA A 948 12.09 -18.75 10.28
C ALA A 948 12.83 -17.49 9.78
N TYR A 949 13.17 -16.54 10.67
CA TYR A 949 13.94 -15.35 10.29
C TYR A 949 15.37 -15.68 9.84
N PHE A 950 16.00 -16.66 10.48
CA PHE A 950 17.32 -17.14 10.09
C PHE A 950 17.32 -17.78 8.70
N SER A 951 16.27 -18.55 8.37
CA SER A 951 16.07 -19.10 7.02
C SER A 951 16.00 -18.00 5.95
N VAL A 952 15.33 -16.88 6.26
CA VAL A 952 15.28 -15.70 5.36
C VAL A 952 16.64 -15.04 5.18
N GLY A 953 17.49 -14.98 6.21
CA GLY A 953 18.86 -14.47 6.04
C GLY A 953 19.75 -15.39 5.21
N ILE A 954 19.53 -16.71 5.28
CA ILE A 954 20.41 -17.71 4.67
C ILE A 954 20.05 -18.07 3.22
N TYR A 955 18.78 -17.93 2.79
CA TYR A 955 18.36 -18.42 1.49
C TYR A 955 19.20 -17.95 0.29
N PRO A 956 19.77 -16.71 0.24
CA PRO A 956 20.60 -16.30 -0.89
C PRO A 956 21.89 -17.11 -0.98
N PHE A 957 22.46 -17.56 0.14
CA PHE A 957 23.70 -18.35 0.16
C PHE A 957 23.51 -19.75 -0.43
N THR A 958 22.29 -20.31 -0.37
CA THR A 958 21.95 -21.58 -1.04
C THR A 958 22.17 -21.53 -2.55
N SER A 959 22.19 -20.33 -3.15
CA SER A 959 22.45 -20.14 -4.58
C SER A 959 23.84 -20.56 -5.04
N ILE A 960 24.86 -20.45 -4.18
CA ILE A 960 26.23 -20.85 -4.51
C ILE A 960 26.27 -22.36 -4.75
N PHE A 961 25.72 -23.12 -3.80
CA PHE A 961 25.61 -24.58 -3.88
C PHE A 961 24.68 -25.01 -5.03
N LEU A 962 23.61 -24.28 -5.28
CA LEU A 962 22.67 -24.53 -6.39
C LEU A 962 23.32 -24.36 -7.75
N THR A 963 24.09 -23.27 -7.94
CA THR A 963 24.81 -22.99 -9.18
C THR A 963 25.81 -24.10 -9.48
N VAL A 964 26.58 -24.52 -8.47
CA VAL A 964 27.50 -25.68 -8.58
C VAL A 964 26.73 -26.95 -8.95
N TYR A 965 25.64 -27.24 -8.25
CA TYR A 965 24.85 -28.45 -8.44
C TYR A 965 24.21 -28.54 -9.84
N CYS A 966 23.84 -27.41 -10.45
CA CYS A 966 23.34 -27.36 -11.83
C CYS A 966 24.41 -27.63 -12.90
N VAL A 967 25.69 -27.47 -12.58
CA VAL A 967 26.82 -27.70 -13.49
C VAL A 967 27.40 -29.11 -13.31
N LEU A 968 27.24 -29.74 -12.15
CA LEU A 968 27.74 -31.09 -11.86
C LEU A 968 27.33 -32.16 -12.91
N PRO A 969 26.06 -32.22 -13.38
CA PRO A 969 25.67 -33.19 -14.41
C PRO A 969 26.46 -33.00 -15.71
N ALA A 970 26.70 -31.75 -16.12
CA ALA A 970 27.46 -31.44 -17.32
C ALA A 970 28.93 -31.86 -17.19
N ILE A 971 29.57 -31.59 -16.04
CA ILE A 971 30.96 -32.03 -15.80
C ILE A 971 31.05 -33.56 -15.78
N SER A 972 30.06 -34.25 -15.20
CA SER A 972 29.99 -35.71 -15.21
C SER A 972 29.89 -36.26 -16.64
N LEU A 973 29.07 -35.64 -17.50
CA LEU A 973 28.97 -36.02 -18.91
C LEU A 973 30.26 -35.75 -19.68
N PHE A 974 30.93 -34.60 -19.48
CA PHE A 974 32.21 -34.29 -20.14
C PHE A 974 33.34 -35.22 -19.72
N THR A 975 33.51 -35.44 -18.41
CA THR A 975 34.62 -36.25 -17.88
C THR A 975 34.38 -37.75 -18.04
N GLY A 976 33.13 -38.19 -18.10
CA GLY A 976 32.76 -39.61 -18.16
C GLY A 976 32.87 -40.34 -16.83
N GLN A 977 33.23 -39.58 -15.80
CA GLN A 977 33.16 -40.01 -14.43
C GLN A 977 31.78 -39.67 -13.87
N PHE A 978 31.18 -40.63 -13.18
CA PHE A 978 29.88 -40.44 -12.54
C PHE A 978 30.06 -40.00 -11.09
N ILE A 979 29.10 -39.26 -10.55
CA ILE A 979 29.14 -38.74 -9.17
C ILE A 979 29.24 -39.88 -8.13
N VAL A 980 28.66 -41.03 -8.46
CA VAL A 980 28.71 -42.26 -7.66
C VAL A 980 29.52 -43.33 -8.41
N GLN A 981 30.33 -44.10 -7.69
CA GLN A 981 31.21 -45.11 -8.27
C GLN A 981 30.41 -46.23 -8.98
N SER A 982 29.31 -46.69 -8.38
CA SER A 982 28.38 -47.65 -8.98
C SER A 982 26.92 -47.38 -8.59
N LEU A 983 25.99 -47.64 -9.51
CA LEU A 983 24.55 -47.60 -9.25
C LEU A 983 24.14 -48.85 -8.45
N SER A 984 24.48 -48.87 -7.17
CA SER A 984 24.08 -49.94 -6.26
C SER A 984 22.57 -49.93 -6.03
N ILE A 985 21.99 -51.11 -5.78
CA ILE A 985 20.57 -51.26 -5.43
C ILE A 985 20.25 -50.43 -4.18
N THR A 986 21.16 -50.38 -3.21
CA THR A 986 21.02 -49.55 -2.00
C THR A 986 20.90 -48.07 -2.32
N PHE A 987 21.71 -47.54 -3.23
CA PHE A 987 21.62 -46.14 -3.64
C PHE A 987 20.28 -45.83 -4.32
N LEU A 988 19.83 -46.71 -5.23
CA LEU A 988 18.55 -46.55 -5.92
C LEU A 988 17.35 -46.59 -4.95
N ILE A 989 17.40 -47.46 -3.94
CA ILE A 989 16.36 -47.52 -2.89
C ILE A 989 16.32 -46.21 -2.09
N PHE A 990 17.47 -45.68 -1.66
CA PHE A 990 17.49 -44.40 -0.95
C PHE A 990 17.01 -43.24 -1.80
N LEU A 991 17.44 -43.19 -3.07
CA LEU A 991 16.98 -42.18 -4.02
C LEU A 991 15.45 -42.25 -4.20
N LEU A 992 14.91 -43.46 -4.40
CA LEU A 992 13.47 -43.71 -4.52
C LEU A 992 12.72 -43.28 -3.25
N ALA A 993 13.23 -43.62 -2.07
CA ALA A 993 12.63 -43.23 -0.79
C ALA A 993 12.58 -41.71 -0.62
N ILE A 994 13.66 -41.00 -0.98
CA ILE A 994 13.71 -39.53 -0.93
C ILE A 994 12.76 -38.91 -1.96
N THR A 995 12.67 -39.45 -3.17
CA THR A 995 11.75 -38.92 -4.19
C THR A 995 10.29 -39.14 -3.82
N LEU A 996 9.93 -40.35 -3.34
CA LEU A 996 8.56 -40.67 -2.94
C LEU A 996 8.12 -39.81 -1.75
N THR A 997 8.98 -39.67 -0.73
CA THR A 997 8.66 -38.81 0.42
C THR A 997 8.55 -37.34 0.03
N LEU A 998 9.33 -36.85 -0.94
CA LEU A 998 9.21 -35.47 -1.46
C LEU A 998 7.85 -35.27 -2.14
N CYS A 999 7.49 -36.16 -3.07
CA CYS A 999 6.24 -36.08 -3.81
C CYS A 999 5.02 -36.14 -2.87
N LEU A 1000 5.03 -37.06 -1.89
CA LEU A 1000 3.95 -37.17 -0.91
C LEU A 1000 3.82 -35.91 -0.03
N LEU A 1001 4.95 -35.31 0.38
CA LEU A 1001 4.93 -34.06 1.12
C LEU A 1001 4.39 -32.90 0.29
N ALA A 1002 4.82 -32.76 -0.96
CA ALA A 1002 4.32 -31.73 -1.87
C ALA A 1002 2.80 -31.87 -2.09
N LEU A 1003 2.30 -33.09 -2.31
CA LEU A 1003 0.86 -33.33 -2.46
C LEU A 1003 0.06 -32.96 -1.22
N LEU A 1004 0.56 -33.28 -0.02
CA LEU A 1004 -0.08 -32.87 1.22
C LEU A 1004 -0.02 -31.36 1.43
N GLU A 1005 1.11 -30.72 1.08
CA GLU A 1005 1.31 -29.28 1.17
C GLU A 1005 0.32 -28.50 0.30
N ILE A 1006 0.17 -28.94 -0.96
CA ILE A 1006 -0.82 -28.43 -1.92
C ILE A 1006 -2.24 -28.62 -1.36
N LYS A 1007 -2.54 -29.79 -0.79
CA LYS A 1007 -3.89 -30.11 -0.28
C LYS A 1007 -4.32 -29.24 0.90
N TRP A 1008 -3.43 -28.92 1.83
CA TRP A 1008 -3.80 -28.08 2.99
C TRP A 1008 -3.76 -26.58 2.68
N SER A 1009 -2.88 -26.14 1.77
CA SER A 1009 -2.76 -24.73 1.37
C SER A 1009 -3.87 -24.29 0.41
N GLY A 1010 -4.35 -25.20 -0.45
CA GLY A 1010 -5.37 -24.93 -1.46
C GLY A 1010 -4.83 -24.34 -2.76
N ILE A 1011 -3.52 -24.48 -3.00
CA ILE A 1011 -2.82 -24.04 -4.22
C ILE A 1011 -2.94 -25.12 -5.31
N THR A 1012 -2.77 -24.78 -6.58
CA THR A 1012 -2.70 -25.77 -7.67
C THR A 1012 -1.29 -26.38 -7.82
N LEU A 1013 -1.20 -27.60 -8.35
CA LEU A 1013 0.11 -28.24 -8.62
C LEU A 1013 0.94 -27.42 -9.62
N HIS A 1014 0.30 -26.77 -10.59
CA HIS A 1014 0.98 -25.94 -11.58
C HIS A 1014 1.66 -24.74 -10.91
N GLU A 1015 0.96 -24.03 -10.02
CA GLU A 1015 1.53 -22.88 -9.28
C GLU A 1015 2.69 -23.30 -8.38
N TRP A 1016 2.58 -24.44 -7.69
CA TRP A 1016 3.68 -24.99 -6.89
C TRP A 1016 4.91 -25.27 -7.74
N TRP A 1017 4.74 -25.95 -8.89
CA TRP A 1017 5.85 -26.26 -9.79
C TRP A 1017 6.49 -25.01 -10.41
N ARG A 1018 5.68 -24.01 -10.80
CA ARG A 1018 6.21 -22.74 -11.33
C ARG A 1018 7.05 -21.98 -10.30
N ASN A 1019 6.64 -22.02 -9.03
CA ASN A 1019 7.41 -21.42 -7.95
C ASN A 1019 8.80 -22.08 -7.80
N GLU A 1020 8.87 -23.42 -7.84
CA GLU A 1020 10.13 -24.16 -7.78
C GLU A 1020 11.05 -23.86 -8.98
N GLN A 1021 10.48 -23.77 -10.19
CA GLN A 1021 11.24 -23.37 -11.38
C GLN A 1021 11.79 -21.94 -11.24
N PHE A 1022 10.99 -21.01 -10.74
CA PHE A 1022 11.43 -19.63 -10.53
C PHE A 1022 12.47 -19.53 -9.40
N TRP A 1023 12.37 -20.35 -8.35
CA TRP A 1023 13.40 -20.47 -7.32
C TRP A 1023 14.75 -20.89 -7.91
N LEU A 1024 14.78 -21.85 -8.84
CA LEU A 1024 16.00 -22.23 -9.56
C LEU A 1024 16.54 -21.09 -10.42
N ILE A 1025 15.66 -20.38 -11.13
CA ILE A 1025 16.04 -19.23 -11.98
C ILE A 1025 16.68 -18.13 -11.11
N GLY A 1026 16.04 -17.73 -10.01
CA GLY A 1026 16.58 -16.74 -9.08
C GLY A 1026 17.90 -17.20 -8.44
N GLY A 1027 17.98 -18.49 -8.07
CA GLY A 1027 19.16 -19.10 -7.48
C GLY A 1027 20.35 -19.30 -8.43
N THR A 1028 20.12 -19.32 -9.74
CA THR A 1028 21.20 -19.36 -10.74
C THR A 1028 21.55 -17.98 -11.29
N SER A 1029 20.75 -16.94 -11.02
CA SER A 1029 20.93 -15.58 -11.57
C SER A 1029 21.13 -14.51 -10.49
N ALA A 1030 20.03 -14.04 -9.89
CA ALA A 1030 20.00 -12.90 -8.98
C ALA A 1030 20.66 -13.18 -7.63
N HIS A 1031 20.47 -14.38 -7.05
CA HIS A 1031 20.97 -14.68 -5.71
C HIS A 1031 22.52 -14.72 -5.63
N PRO A 1032 23.26 -15.37 -6.57
CA PRO A 1032 24.72 -15.34 -6.52
C PRO A 1032 25.28 -13.92 -6.67
N ALA A 1033 24.66 -13.11 -7.54
CA ALA A 1033 25.01 -11.70 -7.71
C ALA A 1033 24.76 -10.89 -6.42
N ALA A 1034 23.63 -11.13 -5.75
CA ALA A 1034 23.31 -10.51 -4.47
C ALA A 1034 24.29 -10.88 -3.35
N VAL A 1035 24.73 -12.15 -3.29
CA VAL A 1035 25.73 -12.58 -2.29
C VAL A 1035 27.07 -11.89 -2.55
N LEU A 1036 27.50 -11.80 -3.82
CA LEU A 1036 28.73 -11.09 -4.18
C LEU A 1036 28.63 -9.59 -3.84
N GLN A 1037 27.52 -8.94 -4.21
CA GLN A 1037 27.27 -7.53 -3.91
C GLN A 1037 27.18 -7.27 -2.40
N GLY A 1038 26.48 -8.11 -1.66
CA GLY A 1038 26.35 -8.00 -0.21
C GLY A 1038 27.68 -8.18 0.52
N LEU A 1039 28.50 -9.15 0.11
CA LEU A 1039 29.85 -9.34 0.64
C LEU A 1039 30.76 -8.14 0.33
N LEU A 1040 30.72 -7.62 -0.90
CA LEU A 1040 31.47 -6.42 -1.29
C LEU A 1040 31.02 -5.21 -0.47
N LYS A 1041 29.71 -5.04 -0.23
CA LYS A 1041 29.19 -3.95 0.61
C LYS A 1041 29.68 -4.07 2.05
N VAL A 1042 29.63 -5.27 2.64
CA VAL A 1042 30.05 -5.50 4.03
C VAL A 1042 31.56 -5.33 4.21
N ILE A 1043 32.38 -5.75 3.24
CA ILE A 1043 33.84 -5.68 3.31
C ILE A 1043 34.38 -4.31 2.90
N ALA A 1044 33.83 -3.70 1.86
CA ALA A 1044 34.36 -2.48 1.24
C ALA A 1044 33.54 -1.21 1.54
N GLY A 1045 32.38 -1.32 2.19
CA GLY A 1045 31.51 -0.16 2.53
C GLY A 1045 30.91 0.55 1.31
N VAL A 1046 30.99 -0.03 0.12
CA VAL A 1046 30.51 0.59 -1.12
C VAL A 1046 28.99 0.49 -1.19
N ASP A 1047 28.31 1.63 -1.19
CA ASP A 1047 26.86 1.68 -1.37
C ASP A 1047 26.45 1.22 -2.77
N ILE A 1048 25.52 0.27 -2.80
CA ILE A 1048 24.97 -0.26 -4.06
C ILE A 1048 23.96 0.75 -4.59
N SER A 1049 24.17 1.22 -5.82
CA SER A 1049 23.24 2.12 -6.51
C SER A 1049 21.85 1.49 -6.59
N PHE A 1050 20.87 2.13 -5.95
CA PHE A 1050 19.49 1.66 -5.93
C PHE A 1050 18.79 2.00 -7.25
N THR A 1051 18.64 1.01 -8.13
CA THR A 1051 17.83 1.16 -9.35
C THR A 1051 16.38 0.76 -9.07
N LEU A 1052 15.51 1.77 -8.99
CA LEU A 1052 14.07 1.59 -8.87
C LEU A 1052 13.53 1.07 -10.22
N THR A 1053 12.83 -0.06 -10.22
CA THR A 1053 12.23 -0.63 -11.44
C THR A 1053 11.06 0.25 -11.87
N SER A 1054 11.06 0.70 -13.14
CA SER A 1054 9.93 1.45 -13.71
C SER A 1054 8.68 0.58 -13.69
N LYS A 1055 7.56 1.12 -13.18
CA LYS A 1055 6.27 0.45 -13.27
C LYS A 1055 5.65 0.76 -14.63
N PRO A 1056 5.06 -0.23 -15.32
CA PRO A 1056 4.43 0.02 -16.60
C PRO A 1056 3.23 0.96 -16.41
N ALA A 1057 3.10 1.95 -17.29
CA ALA A 1057 1.83 2.64 -17.47
C ALA A 1057 0.88 1.67 -18.19
N THR A 1058 -0.38 1.59 -17.76
CA THR A 1058 -1.41 0.81 -18.46
C THR A 1058 -1.67 1.47 -19.82
N ASP A 1059 -1.05 0.94 -20.87
CA ASP A 1059 -1.33 1.33 -22.25
C ASP A 1059 -2.58 0.58 -22.75
N ASP A 1060 -3.54 1.32 -23.31
CA ASP A 1060 -4.90 0.85 -23.66
C ASP A 1060 -4.95 0.05 -24.98
N GLY A 1061 -3.80 -0.28 -25.57
CA GLY A 1061 -3.72 -1.02 -26.81
C GLY A 1061 -4.14 -2.49 -26.69
N GLU A 1062 -4.58 -3.09 -27.81
CA GLU A 1062 -4.87 -4.54 -27.94
C GLU A 1062 -3.66 -5.45 -27.64
N ASP A 1063 -2.50 -4.84 -27.37
CA ASP A 1063 -1.20 -5.44 -27.07
C ASP A 1063 -0.77 -5.19 -25.60
N ALA A 1064 -1.69 -5.25 -24.63
CA ALA A 1064 -1.40 -5.11 -23.18
C ALA A 1064 -0.33 -6.07 -22.62
N LEU A 1065 0.06 -7.10 -23.38
CA LEU A 1065 1.15 -8.03 -23.07
C LEU A 1065 2.37 -7.86 -24.01
N ALA A 1066 2.43 -6.83 -24.85
CA ALA A 1066 3.58 -6.62 -25.75
C ALA A 1066 4.86 -6.30 -24.97
N GLU A 1067 4.75 -5.55 -23.87
CA GLU A 1067 5.88 -5.26 -22.98
C GLU A 1067 6.45 -6.54 -22.33
N LEU A 1068 5.61 -7.53 -21.99
CA LEU A 1068 6.01 -8.86 -21.48
C LEU A 1068 7.08 -9.55 -22.35
N TYR A 1069 7.07 -9.26 -23.66
CA TYR A 1069 7.98 -9.84 -24.64
C TYR A 1069 9.22 -8.97 -24.91
N MET A 1070 9.32 -7.77 -24.33
CA MET A 1070 10.51 -6.92 -24.41
C MET A 1070 11.56 -7.37 -23.40
N VAL A 1071 12.52 -8.17 -23.87
CA VAL A 1071 13.67 -8.58 -23.06
C VAL A 1071 14.70 -7.46 -23.07
N LYS A 1072 14.81 -6.71 -21.96
CA LYS A 1072 15.93 -5.81 -21.72
C LYS A 1072 17.15 -6.64 -21.28
N TRP A 1073 18.27 -6.48 -21.97
CA TRP A 1073 19.51 -7.18 -21.63
C TRP A 1073 19.95 -6.84 -20.20
N SER A 1074 20.37 -7.85 -19.44
CA SER A 1074 20.96 -7.70 -18.11
C SER A 1074 22.02 -8.76 -17.87
N PHE A 1075 23.11 -8.38 -17.19
CA PHE A 1075 24.18 -9.30 -16.82
C PHE A 1075 23.68 -10.49 -15.97
N LEU A 1076 22.57 -10.30 -15.23
CA LEU A 1076 21.92 -11.35 -14.44
C LEU A 1076 21.48 -12.57 -15.28
N MET A 1077 21.28 -12.40 -16.59
CA MET A 1077 20.88 -13.48 -17.50
C MET A 1077 22.05 -14.35 -17.95
N VAL A 1078 23.30 -13.90 -17.80
CA VAL A 1078 24.48 -14.62 -18.30
C VAL A 1078 24.65 -15.99 -17.63
N PRO A 1079 24.65 -16.11 -16.28
CA PRO A 1079 24.85 -17.40 -15.62
C PRO A 1079 23.81 -18.49 -16.01
N PRO A 1080 22.48 -18.27 -15.96
CA PRO A 1080 21.53 -19.33 -16.34
C PRO A 1080 21.66 -19.75 -17.82
N ILE A 1081 22.00 -18.81 -18.72
CA ILE A 1081 22.24 -19.14 -20.14
C ILE A 1081 23.48 -20.00 -20.31
N THR A 1082 24.57 -19.67 -19.61
CA THR A 1082 25.78 -20.51 -19.64
C THR A 1082 25.49 -21.92 -19.12
N ILE A 1083 24.75 -22.06 -18.02
CA ILE A 1083 24.35 -23.37 -17.46
C ILE A 1083 23.54 -24.18 -18.48
N MET A 1084 22.59 -23.54 -19.18
CA MET A 1084 21.81 -24.20 -20.21
C MET A 1084 22.68 -24.67 -21.38
N MET A 1085 23.51 -23.78 -21.94
CA MET A 1085 24.39 -24.12 -23.06
C MET A 1085 25.35 -25.25 -22.70
N VAL A 1086 25.99 -25.16 -21.53
CA VAL A 1086 26.94 -26.15 -21.03
C VAL A 1086 26.26 -27.51 -20.86
N ASN A 1087 25.04 -27.57 -20.29
CA ASN A 1087 24.30 -28.83 -20.16
C ASN A 1087 23.88 -29.41 -21.51
N THR A 1088 23.43 -28.59 -22.46
CA THR A 1088 23.06 -29.06 -23.81
C THR A 1088 24.26 -29.60 -24.57
N ILE A 1089 25.40 -28.90 -24.53
CA ILE A 1089 26.65 -29.35 -25.16
C ILE A 1089 27.16 -30.63 -24.48
N ALA A 1090 27.08 -30.70 -23.14
CA ALA A 1090 27.50 -31.88 -22.40
C ALA A 1090 26.67 -33.13 -22.74
N ILE A 1091 25.36 -32.99 -22.97
CA ILE A 1091 24.51 -34.10 -23.45
C ILE A 1091 24.99 -34.57 -24.82
N ALA A 1092 25.24 -33.64 -25.76
CA ALA A 1092 25.71 -34.00 -27.10
C ALA A 1092 27.08 -34.71 -27.06
N VAL A 1093 28.03 -34.17 -26.29
CA VAL A 1093 29.37 -34.77 -26.10
C VAL A 1093 29.27 -36.12 -25.39
N GLY A 1094 28.41 -36.23 -24.38
CA GLY A 1094 28.18 -37.48 -23.65
C GLY A 1094 27.67 -38.59 -24.56
N ILE A 1095 26.64 -38.30 -25.38
CA ILE A 1095 26.07 -39.23 -26.37
C ILE A 1095 27.14 -39.65 -27.38
N ALA A 1096 27.84 -38.67 -27.98
CA ALA A 1096 28.90 -38.94 -28.95
C ALA A 1096 29.98 -39.84 -28.36
N ARG A 1097 30.52 -39.50 -27.18
CA ARG A 1097 31.56 -40.32 -26.52
C ARG A 1097 31.09 -41.75 -26.27
N THR A 1098 29.84 -41.95 -25.83
CA THR A 1098 29.33 -43.30 -25.61
C THR A 1098 29.09 -44.09 -26.88
N MET A 1099 28.65 -43.44 -27.96
CA MET A 1099 28.42 -44.10 -29.24
C MET A 1099 29.73 -44.53 -29.92
N TYR A 1100 30.80 -43.74 -29.76
CA TYR A 1100 32.11 -44.03 -30.35
C TYR A 1100 33.09 -44.78 -29.42
N SER A 1101 32.67 -45.13 -28.19
CA SER A 1101 33.50 -45.89 -27.26
C SER A 1101 33.51 -47.38 -27.60
N GLN A 1102 34.67 -48.03 -27.49
CA GLN A 1102 34.81 -49.49 -27.67
C GLN A 1102 34.00 -50.29 -26.64
N PHE A 1103 33.79 -49.74 -25.44
CA PHE A 1103 32.93 -50.30 -24.38
C PHE A 1103 31.91 -49.25 -23.94
N PRO A 1104 30.68 -49.28 -24.48
CA PRO A 1104 29.68 -48.25 -24.19
C PRO A 1104 29.10 -48.41 -22.77
N GLN A 1105 29.27 -47.39 -21.93
CA GLN A 1105 28.73 -47.35 -20.57
C GLN A 1105 27.36 -46.65 -20.52
N TRP A 1106 26.33 -47.33 -21.01
CA TRP A 1106 24.96 -46.78 -21.14
C TRP A 1106 24.33 -46.31 -19.82
N SER A 1107 24.63 -46.97 -18.70
CA SER A 1107 24.07 -46.64 -17.39
C SER A 1107 24.52 -45.26 -16.88
N LYS A 1108 25.81 -44.93 -17.04
CA LYS A 1108 26.36 -43.63 -16.66
C LYS A 1108 25.83 -42.50 -17.55
N LEU A 1109 25.66 -42.77 -18.85
CA LEU A 1109 25.04 -41.82 -19.78
C LEU A 1109 23.60 -41.54 -19.39
N ALA A 1110 22.80 -42.58 -19.16
CA ALA A 1110 21.39 -42.43 -18.79
C ALA A 1110 21.23 -41.59 -17.52
N GLY A 1111 22.04 -41.86 -16.49
CA GLY A 1111 22.04 -41.07 -15.26
C GLY A 1111 22.46 -39.60 -15.48
N GLY A 1112 23.55 -39.36 -16.20
CA GLY A 1112 24.03 -38.00 -16.50
C GLY A 1112 23.03 -37.19 -17.33
N VAL A 1113 22.47 -37.79 -18.39
CA VAL A 1113 21.45 -37.16 -19.24
C VAL A 1113 20.18 -36.87 -18.45
N PHE A 1114 19.73 -37.78 -17.57
CA PHE A 1114 18.56 -37.56 -16.73
C PHE A 1114 18.73 -36.32 -15.84
N PHE A 1115 19.87 -36.16 -15.15
CA PHE A 1115 20.11 -35.00 -14.31
C PHE A 1115 20.29 -33.70 -15.10
N SER A 1116 21.00 -33.72 -16.23
CA SER A 1116 21.09 -32.55 -17.12
C SER A 1116 19.73 -32.16 -17.70
N PHE A 1117 18.90 -33.13 -18.09
CA PHE A 1117 17.54 -32.89 -18.54
C PHE A 1117 16.68 -32.27 -17.44
N TRP A 1118 16.79 -32.76 -16.20
CA TRP A 1118 16.09 -32.20 -15.05
C TRP A 1118 16.40 -30.71 -14.84
N VAL A 1119 17.68 -30.31 -14.93
CA VAL A 1119 18.10 -28.90 -14.85
C VAL A 1119 17.50 -28.09 -16.00
N LEU A 1120 17.58 -28.58 -17.24
CA LEU A 1120 17.01 -27.90 -18.42
C LEU A 1120 15.49 -27.75 -18.33
N CYS A 1121 14.77 -28.75 -17.80
CA CYS A 1121 13.32 -28.68 -17.58
C CYS A 1121 12.92 -27.58 -16.59
N HIS A 1122 13.74 -27.31 -15.57
CA HIS A 1122 13.47 -26.22 -14.63
C HIS A 1122 13.80 -24.85 -15.21
N LEU A 1123 14.82 -24.74 -16.06
CA LEU A 1123 15.19 -23.51 -16.75
C LEU A 1123 14.37 -23.24 -18.03
N TYR A 1124 13.52 -24.18 -18.44
CA TYR A 1124 12.63 -24.03 -19.61
C TYR A 1124 11.75 -22.75 -19.61
N PRO A 1125 11.15 -22.30 -18.48
CA PRO A 1125 10.37 -21.06 -18.46
C PRO A 1125 11.24 -19.84 -18.74
N PHE A 1126 12.47 -19.84 -18.25
CA PHE A 1126 13.46 -18.81 -18.54
C PHE A 1126 13.86 -18.82 -20.02
N ALA A 1127 14.09 -20.01 -20.59
CA ALA A 1127 14.32 -20.18 -22.03
C ALA A 1127 13.17 -19.61 -22.88
N LYS A 1128 11.93 -19.93 -22.51
CA LYS A 1128 10.72 -19.37 -23.13
C LYS A 1128 10.61 -17.85 -22.97
N GLY A 1129 11.02 -17.31 -21.82
CA GLY A 1129 11.09 -15.88 -21.59
C GLY A 1129 12.08 -15.20 -22.52
N LEU A 1130 13.24 -15.82 -22.75
CA LEU A 1130 14.27 -15.33 -23.66
C LEU A 1130 13.83 -15.38 -25.14
N MET A 1131 13.07 -16.40 -25.54
CA MET A 1131 12.72 -16.64 -26.95
C MET A 1131 11.70 -15.64 -27.53
N GLY A 1132 10.94 -14.90 -26.70
CA GLY A 1132 10.06 -13.80 -27.11
C GLY A 1132 9.07 -14.10 -28.26
N ARG A 1133 8.30 -13.09 -28.71
CA ARG A 1133 7.42 -13.22 -29.90
C ARG A 1133 8.15 -12.95 -31.22
N ARG A 1134 9.36 -12.35 -31.17
CA ARG A 1134 10.14 -11.90 -32.35
C ARG A 1134 11.54 -12.51 -32.48
N GLY A 1135 11.94 -13.48 -31.65
CA GLY A 1135 13.19 -14.23 -31.83
C GLY A 1135 14.50 -13.42 -31.82
N LYS A 1136 14.47 -12.09 -31.62
CA LYS A 1136 15.65 -11.23 -31.52
C LYS A 1136 16.20 -11.28 -30.09
N VAL A 1137 16.77 -12.42 -29.70
CA VAL A 1137 17.70 -12.43 -28.57
C VAL A 1137 18.89 -11.55 -28.98
N PRO A 1138 19.31 -10.56 -28.20
CA PRO A 1138 20.48 -9.75 -28.54
C PRO A 1138 21.68 -10.69 -28.67
N THR A 1139 22.30 -10.72 -29.86
CA THR A 1139 23.47 -11.55 -30.20
C THR A 1139 24.59 -11.43 -29.17
N ILE A 1140 24.70 -10.27 -28.51
CA ILE A 1140 25.57 -9.98 -27.37
C ILE A 1140 25.51 -11.07 -26.28
N VAL A 1141 24.33 -11.60 -25.96
CA VAL A 1141 24.17 -12.63 -24.91
C VAL A 1141 24.86 -13.93 -25.29
N PHE A 1142 24.64 -14.39 -26.52
CA PHE A 1142 25.29 -15.60 -27.04
C PHE A 1142 26.80 -15.40 -27.23
N VAL A 1143 27.22 -14.18 -27.58
CA VAL A 1143 28.65 -13.83 -27.70
C VAL A 1143 29.33 -13.88 -26.33
N TRP A 1144 28.74 -13.28 -25.29
CA TRP A 1144 29.31 -13.34 -23.93
C TRP A 1144 29.26 -14.74 -23.32
N SER A 1145 28.17 -15.48 -23.49
CA SER A 1145 28.12 -16.88 -23.03
C SER A 1145 29.11 -17.75 -23.80
N GLY A 1146 29.27 -17.52 -25.10
CA GLY A 1146 30.30 -18.14 -25.93
C GLY A 1146 31.71 -17.81 -25.48
N LEU A 1147 32.03 -16.53 -25.25
CA LEU A 1147 33.31 -16.07 -24.72
C LEU A 1147 33.63 -16.69 -23.36
N ILE A 1148 32.68 -16.69 -22.42
CA ILE A 1148 32.86 -17.33 -21.12
C ILE A 1148 33.07 -18.83 -21.29
N SER A 1149 32.30 -19.49 -22.15
CA SER A 1149 32.48 -20.91 -22.45
C SER A 1149 33.87 -21.20 -23.05
N ILE A 1150 34.37 -20.34 -23.93
CA ILE A 1150 35.71 -20.44 -24.52
C ILE A 1150 36.77 -20.24 -23.44
N VAL A 1151 36.65 -19.20 -22.61
CA VAL A 1151 37.59 -18.94 -21.50
C VAL A 1151 37.62 -20.10 -20.52
N VAL A 1152 36.45 -20.62 -20.11
CA VAL A 1152 36.36 -21.80 -19.24
C VAL A 1152 36.98 -23.02 -19.90
N SER A 1153 36.77 -23.21 -21.21
CA SER A 1153 37.38 -24.32 -21.96
C SER A 1153 38.90 -24.18 -22.07
N LEU A 1154 39.41 -22.97 -22.33
CA LEU A 1154 40.85 -22.67 -22.37
C LEU A 1154 41.49 -22.85 -20.99
N LEU A 1155 40.80 -22.41 -19.94
CA LEU A 1155 41.25 -22.59 -18.55
C LEU A 1155 41.27 -24.07 -18.17
N TRP A 1156 40.28 -24.85 -18.62
CA TRP A 1156 40.25 -26.30 -18.44
C TRP A 1156 41.40 -27.00 -19.19
N VAL A 1157 41.67 -26.61 -20.44
CA VAL A 1157 42.79 -27.13 -21.24
C VAL A 1157 44.14 -26.75 -20.59
N TYR A 1158 44.24 -25.56 -20.00
CA TYR A 1158 45.43 -25.14 -19.26
C TYR A 1158 45.65 -25.96 -17.97
N ILE A 1159 44.58 -26.24 -17.22
CA ILE A 1159 44.64 -27.02 -15.96
C ILE A 1159 44.86 -28.51 -16.23
N SER A 1160 44.25 -29.05 -17.28
CA SER A 1160 44.31 -30.46 -17.65
C SER A 1160 44.61 -30.62 -19.15
N PRO A 1161 45.86 -30.39 -19.57
CA PRO A 1161 46.25 -30.54 -20.96
C PRO A 1161 46.03 -32.00 -21.42
N PRO A 1162 45.52 -32.22 -22.64
CA PRO A 1162 45.27 -33.57 -23.16
C PRO A 1162 46.55 -34.41 -23.17
N ALA A 1163 46.41 -35.70 -22.85
CA ALA A 1163 47.52 -36.63 -22.75
C ALA A 1163 48.34 -36.65 -24.06
N GLY A 1164 49.58 -36.16 -23.99
CA GLY A 1164 50.47 -35.93 -25.13
C GLY A 1164 51.14 -34.54 -25.10
N ALA A 1165 50.49 -33.53 -24.52
CA ALA A 1165 50.99 -32.15 -24.56
C ALA A 1165 52.02 -31.80 -23.45
N ARG A 1166 52.26 -32.68 -22.46
CA ARG A 1166 53.23 -32.41 -21.37
C ARG A 1166 54.70 -32.39 -21.82
N ARG A 1167 55.04 -32.79 -23.05
CA ARG A 1167 56.43 -32.83 -23.54
C ARG A 1167 56.91 -31.60 -24.31
N ASP A 1168 56.01 -30.73 -24.79
CA ASP A 1168 56.41 -29.65 -25.71
C ASP A 1168 56.32 -28.22 -25.15
N TYR A 1169 55.79 -28.01 -23.94
CA TYR A 1169 55.65 -26.64 -23.39
C TYR A 1169 56.95 -26.03 -22.83
N MET A 1170 58.04 -26.79 -22.69
CA MET A 1170 59.33 -26.25 -22.23
C MET A 1170 60.28 -25.82 -23.36
N SER A 1171 59.88 -25.89 -24.64
CA SER A 1171 60.73 -25.49 -25.77
C SER A 1171 60.25 -24.25 -26.53
N PHE A 1172 59.28 -23.50 -26.02
CA PHE A 1172 58.82 -22.27 -26.67
C PHE A 1172 59.75 -21.10 -26.31
N GLN A 1173 60.81 -20.91 -27.11
CA GLN A 1173 61.65 -19.71 -27.11
C GLN A 1173 61.05 -18.71 -28.10
N PHE A 1174 60.70 -17.50 -27.63
CA PHE A 1174 60.22 -16.42 -28.49
C PHE A 1174 61.34 -15.96 -29.46
N PRO A 1175 61.02 -15.68 -30.74
CA PRO A 1175 61.97 -15.07 -31.66
C PRO A 1175 62.35 -13.64 -31.26
#